data_AF-A0A919GG85-F1
#
_entry.id   AF-A0A919GG85-F1
#
_cell.length_a   1.000
_cell.length_b   1.000
_cell.length_c   1.000
_cell.angle_alpha   90.00
_cell.angle_beta   90.00
_cell.angle_gamma   90.00
#
_symmetry.space_group_name_H-M   'P 1'
#
loop_
_entity.id
_entity.type
_entity.pdbx_description
1 polymer ?
#
loop_
_entity_poly.entity_id
_entity_poly.type
_entity_poly.pdbx_seq_one_letter_code
_entity_poly.pdbx_strand_id
1 'polypeptide(L)'
;MTEPAKVTLSATLAADEALARRRAAGEQVLIMASGEIGLPVLPELRARLAAAAGESSYGPVAGGPALRTAAAGYWQRRGLAADPELVVAGPGSKSLLFALITAVGGDVVVPRPSWVSYAAQAELTGGRVLRVPVRPGQGGVPDPDGLREAVLAARAAGQDPRSVVVTLPDNPTGNVAPPGTVRRLAEAARELDLVIISDEIYTDLVLDPDTPAVSPAVFAPERTVVTTGLTKNLAVGGWRTGVALLPSGAAGRRLHTRLVAIASQIWSSPPAPVQVAAAYAFGEPPEVLARVAAARRLHGTVARAVAERFTAAGALLDPVRATCYLYPDFEPLRDTLAAGHGVHTGTALTRLLGDRYGLGVLAAEAFGEDPGPLRLRAATSRLYGDTAQRQDAALTAADPLGLPWIQESVDRIEEVLADLTAPRAGRPSGHPAERATTARPTTVPGTRPTPVRPHQRAQEDPEMSVLFECEYQGERYVGFEKPVPGAPLTLYRVNDGRLQAEFIAAESPAEVIAAIRAEAEPVVVEGGEEQIRYLPPLLPEATGNALLSGFMRTHKSKFEGEPSEDEEFVAPNWFFKGFGSWLRLPGDTLVAPKQSVALIEEPEVALVYVNDDAGNPRYAGYTFGNDLCDIGLHIRNPGWNPYCKLVDTSIAPWLFLGEPPATVTGRVTIERDGAPAWEGPFDCGEDALYFRVRAMVDNLFEYPALRRPGLVNYILLGADRASYHDGFRIADGDRITIDVQSHDVVLSNQVVFGLPDAAS
;
A
#
# COMPACT_ATOMS: atom_id res chain seq x y z
N MET A 1 4.08 -11.43 -26.95
CA MET A 1 3.33 -11.61 -25.69
C MET A 1 2.85 -10.23 -25.30
N THR A 2 1.54 -10.02 -25.19
CA THR A 2 0.95 -8.78 -24.66
C THR A 2 1.40 -8.62 -23.21
N GLU A 3 1.89 -7.43 -22.82
CA GLU A 3 2.22 -7.12 -21.43
C GLU A 3 1.05 -7.48 -20.51
N PRO A 4 1.29 -8.05 -19.32
CA PRO A 4 0.23 -8.27 -18.34
C PRO A 4 -0.44 -6.94 -17.97
N ALA A 5 -1.77 -6.95 -17.83
CA ALA A 5 -2.53 -5.76 -17.48
C ALA A 5 -2.01 -5.13 -16.18
N LYS A 6 -1.77 -3.81 -16.18
CA LYS A 6 -1.35 -3.04 -15.00
C LYS A 6 -2.47 -3.12 -13.96
N VAL A 7 -2.23 -3.79 -12.83
CA VAL A 7 -3.21 -3.94 -11.75
C VAL A 7 -2.96 -2.86 -10.70
N THR A 8 -3.83 -1.87 -10.63
CA THR A 8 -3.73 -0.81 -9.62
C THR A 8 -4.34 -1.28 -8.29
N LEU A 9 -3.62 -1.08 -7.18
CA LEU A 9 -4.17 -1.31 -5.84
C LEU A 9 -5.38 -0.39 -5.62
N SER A 10 -6.40 -0.87 -4.89
CA SER A 10 -7.59 -0.09 -4.58
C SER A 10 -7.19 1.14 -3.73
N ALA A 11 -7.26 2.34 -4.30
CA ALA A 11 -6.98 3.61 -3.61
C ALA A 11 -7.75 3.76 -2.29
N THR A 12 -8.97 3.19 -2.19
CA THR A 12 -9.75 3.15 -0.95
C THR A 12 -9.07 2.35 0.17
N LEU A 13 -8.46 1.20 -0.13
CA LEU A 13 -7.84 0.34 0.89
C LEU A 13 -6.49 0.91 1.34
N ALA A 14 -5.69 1.41 0.38
CA ALA A 14 -4.40 2.04 0.68
C ALA A 14 -4.55 3.27 1.59
N ALA A 15 -5.55 4.12 1.33
CA ALA A 15 -5.85 5.27 2.18
C ALA A 15 -6.27 4.87 3.60
N ASP A 16 -7.08 3.82 3.75
CA ASP A 16 -7.53 3.32 5.06
C ASP A 16 -6.36 2.82 5.92
N GLU A 17 -5.43 2.06 5.34
CA GLU A 17 -4.25 1.54 6.06
C GLU A 17 -3.30 2.66 6.50
N ALA A 18 -3.11 3.69 5.68
CA ALA A 18 -2.31 4.85 6.05
C ALA A 18 -2.92 5.62 7.24
N LEU A 19 -4.24 5.84 7.21
CA LEU A 19 -4.96 6.58 8.25
C LEU A 19 -5.10 5.78 9.55
N ALA A 20 -5.26 4.46 9.46
CA ALA A 20 -5.29 3.58 10.63
C ALA A 20 -3.95 3.61 11.40
N ARG A 21 -2.82 3.65 10.70
CA ARG A 21 -1.49 3.78 11.30
C ARG A 21 -1.31 5.10 12.07
N ARG A 22 -1.74 6.23 11.49
CA ARG A 22 -1.70 7.55 12.13
C ARG A 22 -2.60 7.62 13.36
N ARG A 23 -3.79 7.02 13.27
CA ARG A 23 -4.70 6.91 14.42
C ARG A 23 -4.10 6.07 15.55
N ALA A 24 -3.41 4.96 15.21
CA ALA A 24 -2.70 4.15 16.19
C ALA A 24 -1.52 4.90 16.85
N ALA A 25 -0.93 5.87 16.15
CA ALA A 25 0.09 6.78 16.68
C ALA A 25 -0.49 7.94 17.52
N GLY A 26 -1.80 7.96 17.80
CA GLY A 26 -2.45 8.96 18.65
C GLY A 26 -2.86 10.26 17.95
N GLU A 27 -2.73 10.33 16.62
CA GLU A 27 -3.19 11.50 15.87
C GLU A 27 -4.72 11.54 15.75
N GLN A 28 -5.29 12.76 15.74
CA GLN A 28 -6.72 12.96 15.50
C GLN A 28 -7.02 12.80 14.01
N VAL A 29 -7.50 11.61 13.63
CA VAL A 29 -7.75 11.23 12.23
C VAL A 29 -9.23 10.93 11.99
N LEU A 30 -9.81 11.54 10.97
CA LEU A 30 -11.15 11.26 10.47
C LEU A 30 -11.07 10.38 9.21
N ILE A 31 -11.46 9.11 9.35
CA ILE A 31 -11.43 8.13 8.25
C ILE A 31 -12.72 8.26 7.43
N MET A 32 -12.66 9.02 6.34
CA MET A 32 -13.76 9.21 5.40
C MET A 32 -13.43 8.68 3.98
N ALA A 33 -12.30 7.98 3.83
CA ALA A 33 -11.85 7.32 2.61
C ALA A 33 -12.41 5.89 2.51
N SER A 34 -12.72 5.22 3.62
CA SER A 34 -13.31 3.88 3.61
C SER A 34 -14.79 3.88 3.26
N GLY A 35 -15.22 2.87 2.50
CA GLY A 35 -16.64 2.55 2.37
C GLY A 35 -17.16 1.56 3.43
N GLU A 36 -16.36 1.19 4.43
CA GLU A 36 -16.77 0.27 5.49
C GLU A 36 -17.70 0.95 6.50
N ILE A 37 -18.72 0.23 6.94
CA ILE A 37 -19.68 0.71 7.94
C ILE A 37 -19.28 0.19 9.31
N GLY A 38 -18.95 1.12 10.21
CA GLY A 38 -18.52 0.81 11.57
C GLY A 38 -19.71 0.60 12.50
N LEU A 39 -20.61 -0.33 12.18
CA LEU A 39 -21.70 -0.74 13.09
C LEU A 39 -21.47 -2.17 13.58
N PRO A 40 -21.85 -2.49 14.83
CA PRO A 40 -21.67 -3.82 15.37
C PRO A 40 -22.61 -4.82 14.70
N VAL A 41 -22.14 -6.07 14.62
CA VAL A 41 -22.90 -7.18 14.08
C VAL A 41 -24.20 -7.38 14.89
N LEU A 42 -25.32 -7.54 14.19
CA LEU A 42 -26.62 -7.86 14.81
C LEU A 42 -26.50 -9.17 15.63
N PRO A 43 -26.83 -9.19 16.94
CA PRO A 43 -26.63 -10.36 17.80
C PRO A 43 -27.25 -11.65 17.26
N GLU A 44 -28.41 -11.56 16.63
CA GLU A 44 -29.14 -12.67 16.03
C GLU A 44 -28.41 -13.30 14.84
N LEU A 45 -27.63 -12.50 14.09
CA LEU A 45 -26.76 -13.00 13.02
C LEU A 45 -25.50 -13.63 13.60
N ARG A 46 -24.90 -13.00 14.61
CA ARG A 46 -23.71 -13.54 15.31
C ARG A 46 -24.02 -14.90 15.93
N ALA A 47 -25.17 -15.04 16.59
CA ALA A 47 -25.61 -16.30 17.21
C ALA A 47 -25.76 -17.42 16.17
N ARG A 48 -26.33 -17.11 14.99
CA ARG A 48 -26.50 -18.08 13.90
C ARG A 48 -25.17 -18.49 13.29
N LEU A 49 -24.28 -17.53 13.04
CA LEU A 49 -22.93 -17.82 12.56
C LEU A 49 -22.20 -18.76 13.54
N ALA A 50 -22.26 -18.46 14.84
CA ALA A 50 -21.63 -19.27 15.87
C ALA A 50 -22.24 -20.67 15.99
N ALA A 51 -23.57 -20.79 15.92
CA ALA A 51 -24.27 -22.07 15.95
C ALA A 51 -23.92 -22.95 14.74
N ALA A 52 -23.67 -22.34 13.58
CA ALA A 52 -23.30 -23.03 12.35
C ALA A 52 -21.79 -23.29 12.23
N ALA A 53 -20.97 -22.95 13.23
CA ALA A 53 -19.51 -23.07 13.14
C ALA A 53 -19.01 -24.52 12.92
N GLY A 54 -19.82 -25.53 13.23
CA GLY A 54 -19.52 -26.93 12.96
C GLY A 54 -19.76 -27.37 11.50
N GLU A 55 -20.41 -26.54 10.67
CA GLU A 55 -20.64 -26.83 9.24
C GLU A 55 -19.34 -26.67 8.44
N SER A 56 -18.54 -27.73 8.40
CA SER A 56 -17.16 -27.73 7.85
C SER A 56 -17.03 -28.34 6.46
N SER A 57 -18.08 -28.99 5.95
CA SER A 57 -18.06 -29.65 4.64
C SER A 57 -18.22 -28.66 3.49
N TYR A 58 -17.63 -28.98 2.33
CA TYR A 58 -17.92 -28.26 1.09
C TYR A 58 -19.40 -28.35 0.71
N GLY A 59 -19.97 -27.22 0.31
CA GLY A 59 -21.35 -27.12 -0.16
C GLY A 59 -21.44 -27.01 -1.68
N PRO A 60 -22.65 -26.80 -2.23
CA PRO A 60 -22.82 -26.51 -3.65
C PRO A 60 -22.07 -25.24 -4.06
N VAL A 61 -21.45 -25.26 -5.24
CA VAL A 61 -20.66 -24.14 -5.77
C VAL A 61 -21.47 -22.85 -5.88
N ALA A 62 -22.72 -22.97 -6.31
CA ALA A 62 -23.66 -21.84 -6.41
C ALA A 62 -24.18 -21.32 -5.06
N GLY A 63 -23.82 -21.97 -3.95
CA GLY A 63 -24.40 -21.75 -2.63
C GLY A 63 -25.52 -22.73 -2.28
N GLY A 64 -25.72 -22.91 -0.97
CA GLY A 64 -26.69 -23.81 -0.40
C GLY A 64 -28.14 -23.45 -0.80
N PRO A 65 -29.04 -24.44 -0.94
CA PRO A 65 -30.43 -24.21 -1.35
C PRO A 65 -31.16 -23.20 -0.47
N ALA A 66 -30.92 -23.22 0.84
CA ALA A 66 -31.53 -22.30 1.80
C ALA A 66 -31.17 -20.84 1.52
N LEU A 67 -29.88 -20.55 1.26
CA LEU A 67 -29.42 -19.21 0.92
C LEU A 67 -29.99 -18.75 -0.43
N ARG A 68 -29.94 -19.61 -1.45
CA ARG A 68 -30.46 -19.29 -2.79
C ARG A 68 -31.96 -18.98 -2.75
N THR A 69 -32.72 -19.76 -1.98
CA THR A 69 -34.17 -19.55 -1.79
C THR A 69 -34.45 -18.24 -1.05
N ALA A 70 -33.71 -17.97 0.04
CA ALA A 70 -33.89 -16.74 0.80
C ALA A 70 -33.57 -15.49 -0.04
N ALA A 71 -32.48 -15.52 -0.81
CA ALA A 71 -32.10 -14.44 -1.71
C ALA A 71 -33.14 -14.22 -2.83
N ALA A 72 -33.65 -15.30 -3.44
CA ALA A 72 -34.77 -15.20 -4.39
C ALA A 72 -36.00 -14.52 -3.75
N GLY A 73 -36.35 -14.90 -2.52
CA GLY A 73 -37.43 -14.27 -1.76
C GLY A 73 -37.20 -12.78 -1.49
N TYR A 74 -35.96 -12.37 -1.21
CA TYR A 74 -35.58 -10.96 -1.04
C TYR A 74 -35.91 -10.11 -2.28
N TRP A 75 -35.59 -10.62 -3.48
CA TRP A 75 -35.89 -9.95 -4.74
C TRP A 75 -37.39 -9.99 -5.08
N GLN A 76 -38.09 -11.09 -4.78
CA GLN A 76 -39.54 -11.20 -4.98
C GLN A 76 -40.32 -10.17 -4.15
N ARG A 77 -39.92 -9.93 -2.90
CA ARG A 77 -40.51 -8.87 -2.05
C ARG A 77 -40.26 -7.46 -2.59
N ARG A 78 -39.28 -7.30 -3.49
CA ARG A 78 -38.97 -6.06 -4.22
C ARG A 78 -39.56 -6.05 -5.64
N GLY A 79 -40.44 -7.00 -5.97
CA GLY A 79 -41.17 -7.04 -7.23
C GLY A 79 -40.40 -7.65 -8.41
N LEU A 80 -39.28 -8.33 -8.17
CA LEU A 80 -38.52 -9.01 -9.21
C LEU A 80 -38.87 -10.51 -9.26
N ALA A 81 -39.07 -11.04 -10.48
CA ALA A 81 -39.16 -12.47 -10.67
C ALA A 81 -37.78 -13.10 -10.43
N ALA A 82 -37.68 -13.93 -9.39
CA ALA A 82 -36.42 -14.58 -9.01
C ALA A 82 -36.62 -16.09 -8.85
N ASP A 83 -35.93 -16.85 -9.70
CA ASP A 83 -35.82 -18.30 -9.61
C ASP A 83 -34.59 -18.66 -8.75
N PRO A 84 -34.74 -19.38 -7.62
CA PRO A 84 -33.61 -19.81 -6.80
C PRO A 84 -32.53 -20.58 -7.58
N GLU A 85 -32.88 -21.28 -8.65
CA GLU A 85 -31.92 -22.03 -9.50
C GLU A 85 -31.07 -21.14 -10.41
N LEU A 86 -31.40 -19.85 -10.51
CA LEU A 86 -30.61 -18.83 -11.19
C LEU A 86 -29.86 -17.91 -10.22
N VAL A 87 -29.87 -18.24 -8.92
CA VAL A 87 -29.12 -17.52 -7.89
C VAL A 87 -27.76 -18.17 -7.68
N VAL A 88 -26.70 -17.36 -7.71
CA VAL A 88 -25.33 -17.78 -7.37
C VAL A 88 -24.81 -16.93 -6.21
N ALA A 89 -24.33 -17.59 -5.16
CA ALA A 89 -23.63 -16.96 -4.05
C ALA A 89 -22.10 -17.04 -4.22
N GLY A 90 -21.40 -16.05 -3.67
CA GLY A 90 -19.94 -15.99 -3.71
C GLY A 90 -19.35 -15.32 -2.46
N PRO A 91 -18.00 -15.35 -2.31
CA PRO A 91 -17.28 -14.76 -1.17
C PRO A 91 -17.25 -13.22 -1.23
N GLY A 92 -18.42 -12.61 -1.14
CA GLY A 92 -18.65 -11.17 -1.25
C GLY A 92 -18.96 -10.73 -2.68
N SER A 93 -19.60 -9.57 -2.81
CA SER A 93 -19.96 -8.99 -4.12
C SER A 93 -18.75 -8.77 -5.03
N LYS A 94 -17.60 -8.35 -4.47
CA LYS A 94 -16.38 -8.08 -5.25
C LYS A 94 -15.92 -9.27 -6.10
N SER A 95 -15.75 -10.46 -5.49
CA SER A 95 -15.30 -11.66 -6.22
C SER A 95 -16.38 -12.19 -7.16
N LEU A 96 -17.65 -12.04 -6.77
CA LEU A 96 -18.79 -12.44 -7.59
C LEU A 96 -18.92 -11.56 -8.85
N LEU A 97 -18.73 -10.24 -8.73
CA LEU A 97 -18.67 -9.30 -9.85
C LEU A 97 -17.52 -9.63 -10.80
N PHE A 98 -16.34 -9.92 -10.28
CA PHE A 98 -15.19 -10.34 -11.09
C PHE A 98 -15.50 -11.62 -11.90
N ALA A 99 -16.08 -12.63 -11.24
CA ALA A 99 -16.48 -13.86 -11.90
C ALA A 99 -17.61 -13.63 -12.91
N LEU A 100 -18.54 -12.71 -12.66
CA LEU A 100 -19.59 -12.31 -13.60
C LEU A 100 -19.01 -11.63 -14.83
N ILE A 101 -18.12 -10.66 -14.65
CA ILE A 101 -17.42 -9.98 -15.75
C ILE A 101 -16.67 -11.02 -16.61
N THR A 102 -15.97 -11.95 -15.97
CA THR A 102 -15.30 -13.08 -16.65
C THR A 102 -16.31 -13.99 -17.37
N ALA A 103 -17.43 -14.30 -16.73
CA ALA A 103 -18.47 -15.18 -17.26
C ALA A 103 -19.27 -14.56 -18.40
N VAL A 104 -19.37 -13.24 -18.49
CA VAL A 104 -19.90 -12.56 -19.69
C VAL A 104 -18.80 -12.55 -20.76
N GLY A 105 -17.61 -12.08 -20.40
CA GLY A 105 -16.46 -11.86 -21.29
C GLY A 105 -16.63 -10.63 -22.19
N GLY A 106 -15.62 -10.34 -23.01
CA GLY A 106 -15.61 -9.17 -23.89
C GLY A 106 -15.28 -7.86 -23.17
N ASP A 107 -15.48 -6.74 -23.87
CA ASP A 107 -15.25 -5.41 -23.35
C ASP A 107 -16.43 -4.95 -22.47
N VAL A 108 -16.15 -4.12 -21.47
CA VAL A 108 -17.11 -3.71 -20.44
C VAL A 108 -17.31 -2.20 -20.48
N VAL A 109 -18.57 -1.78 -20.54
CA VAL A 109 -18.94 -0.37 -20.36
C VAL A 109 -19.07 -0.05 -18.88
N VAL A 110 -18.34 0.96 -18.43
CA VAL A 110 -18.27 1.40 -17.03
C VAL A 110 -18.70 2.87 -16.93
N PRO A 111 -19.58 3.25 -15.98
CA PRO A 111 -19.97 4.63 -15.79
C PRO A 111 -18.79 5.49 -15.31
N ARG A 112 -18.83 6.79 -15.61
CA ARG A 112 -17.85 7.77 -15.13
C ARG A 112 -18.58 8.94 -14.46
N PRO A 113 -18.40 9.16 -13.13
CA PRO A 113 -17.60 8.36 -12.20
C PRO A 113 -18.25 7.01 -11.87
N SER A 114 -17.48 6.07 -11.31
CA SER A 114 -17.99 4.82 -10.71
C SER A 114 -17.03 4.20 -9.71
N TRP A 115 -17.48 3.16 -8.99
CA TRP A 115 -16.64 2.44 -8.04
C TRP A 115 -15.37 1.89 -8.69
N VAL A 116 -14.25 2.16 -8.02
CA VAL A 116 -12.87 1.97 -8.51
C VAL A 116 -12.55 0.56 -9.05
N SER A 117 -13.26 -0.46 -8.58
CA SER A 117 -12.97 -1.85 -8.93
C SER A 117 -13.58 -2.32 -10.26
N TYR A 118 -14.60 -1.65 -10.82
CA TYR A 118 -15.23 -2.15 -12.05
C TYR A 118 -14.27 -2.16 -13.24
N ALA A 119 -13.57 -1.04 -13.48
CA ALA A 119 -12.58 -0.94 -14.55
C ALA A 119 -11.41 -1.90 -14.33
N ALA A 120 -10.84 -1.93 -13.11
CA ALA A 120 -9.75 -2.82 -12.78
C ALA A 120 -10.11 -4.31 -12.96
N GLN A 121 -11.34 -4.72 -12.59
CA GLN A 121 -11.81 -6.08 -12.79
C GLN A 121 -11.97 -6.44 -14.27
N ALA A 122 -12.46 -5.52 -15.10
CA ALA A 122 -12.56 -5.74 -16.54
C ALA A 122 -11.17 -5.84 -17.21
N GLU A 123 -10.22 -5.01 -16.79
CA GLU A 123 -8.84 -5.06 -17.29
C GLU A 123 -8.14 -6.38 -16.88
N LEU A 124 -8.39 -6.86 -15.65
CA LEU A 124 -7.88 -8.15 -15.16
C LEU A 124 -8.38 -9.36 -15.96
N THR A 125 -9.56 -9.28 -16.59
CA THR A 125 -10.07 -10.36 -17.47
C THR A 125 -9.54 -10.25 -18.91
N GLY A 126 -8.71 -9.24 -19.20
CA GLY A 126 -8.21 -8.92 -20.53
C GLY A 126 -9.23 -8.16 -21.41
N GLY A 127 -10.37 -7.75 -20.85
CA GLY A 127 -11.35 -6.92 -21.53
C GLY A 127 -10.96 -5.45 -21.54
N ARG A 128 -11.36 -4.71 -22.57
CA ARG A 128 -11.22 -3.25 -22.61
C ARG A 128 -12.35 -2.58 -21.81
N VAL A 129 -12.05 -1.40 -21.27
CA VAL A 129 -13.01 -0.58 -20.52
C VAL A 129 -13.46 0.60 -21.37
N LEU A 130 -14.76 0.68 -21.61
CA LEU A 130 -15.43 1.81 -22.26
C LEU A 130 -16.03 2.70 -21.19
N ARG A 131 -15.36 3.82 -20.87
CA ARG A 131 -15.86 4.77 -19.87
C ARG A 131 -16.91 5.69 -20.50
N VAL A 132 -18.14 5.65 -19.98
CA VAL A 132 -19.24 6.51 -20.46
C VAL A 132 -19.69 7.46 -19.35
N PRO A 133 -19.69 8.79 -19.60
CA PRO A 133 -20.12 9.76 -18.60
C PRO A 133 -21.54 9.55 -18.08
N VAL A 134 -21.71 9.79 -16.79
CA VAL A 134 -22.99 9.92 -16.11
C VAL A 134 -23.45 11.38 -16.22
N ARG A 135 -24.74 11.62 -16.50
CA ARG A 135 -25.29 13.00 -16.43
C ARG A 135 -25.47 13.41 -14.95
N PRO A 136 -25.30 14.69 -14.59
CA PRO A 136 -25.49 15.17 -13.22
C PRO A 136 -26.80 14.67 -12.57
N GLY A 137 -26.72 14.22 -11.32
CA GLY A 137 -27.85 13.69 -10.56
C GLY A 137 -28.41 12.33 -11.02
N GLN A 138 -27.83 11.65 -12.02
CA GLN A 138 -28.35 10.36 -12.52
C GLN A 138 -27.79 9.12 -11.81
N GLY A 139 -26.87 9.27 -10.85
CA GLY A 139 -26.25 8.14 -10.15
C GLY A 139 -25.44 7.21 -11.07
N GLY A 140 -25.26 5.94 -10.72
CA GLY A 140 -24.34 5.01 -11.39
C GLY A 140 -24.83 4.45 -12.72
N VAL A 141 -25.65 5.21 -13.46
CA VAL A 141 -26.18 4.85 -14.78
C VAL A 141 -25.55 5.76 -15.84
N PRO A 142 -24.79 5.22 -16.81
CA PRO A 142 -24.18 6.03 -17.86
C PRO A 142 -25.27 6.63 -18.74
N ASP A 143 -24.99 7.75 -19.40
CA ASP A 143 -25.94 8.36 -20.31
C ASP A 143 -26.36 7.36 -21.41
N PRO A 144 -27.64 6.96 -21.51
CA PRO A 144 -28.10 6.01 -22.51
C PRO A 144 -27.80 6.41 -23.96
N ASP A 145 -27.70 7.70 -24.26
CA ASP A 145 -27.39 8.19 -25.61
C ASP A 145 -25.88 8.05 -25.88
N GLY A 146 -25.05 8.53 -24.94
CA GLY A 146 -23.59 8.34 -24.98
C GLY A 146 -23.16 6.87 -24.95
N LEU A 147 -23.94 5.98 -24.29
CA LEU A 147 -23.74 4.54 -24.31
C LEU A 147 -23.86 3.97 -25.73
N ARG A 148 -24.90 4.37 -26.47
CA ARG A 148 -25.10 3.94 -27.86
C ARG A 148 -23.95 4.39 -28.73
N GLU A 149 -23.57 5.66 -28.64
CA GLU A 149 -22.47 6.23 -29.42
C GLU A 149 -21.15 5.51 -29.14
N ALA A 150 -20.79 5.35 -27.86
CA ALA A 150 -19.54 4.71 -27.46
C ALA A 150 -19.46 3.25 -27.92
N VAL A 151 -20.54 2.48 -27.77
CA VAL A 151 -20.58 1.06 -28.15
C VAL A 151 -20.52 0.88 -29.67
N LEU A 152 -21.24 1.71 -30.43
CA LEU A 152 -21.19 1.68 -31.90
C LEU A 152 -19.81 2.05 -32.42
N ALA A 153 -19.18 3.10 -31.87
CA ALA A 153 -17.82 3.51 -32.22
C ALA A 153 -16.79 2.41 -31.88
N ALA A 154 -16.91 1.80 -30.70
CA ALA A 154 -16.06 0.69 -30.27
C ALA A 154 -16.14 -0.50 -31.25
N ARG A 155 -17.36 -0.91 -31.61
CA ARG A 155 -17.58 -2.00 -32.58
C ARG A 155 -17.01 -1.67 -33.96
N ALA A 156 -17.17 -0.44 -34.43
CA ALA A 156 -16.56 0.02 -35.68
C ALA A 156 -15.03 -0.04 -35.65
N ALA A 157 -14.43 0.13 -34.46
CA ALA A 157 -12.99 -0.02 -34.21
C ALA A 157 -12.55 -1.48 -33.91
N GLY A 158 -13.42 -2.47 -34.12
CA GLY A 158 -13.11 -3.89 -33.92
C GLY A 158 -13.07 -4.34 -32.45
N GLN A 159 -13.75 -3.61 -31.57
CA GLN A 159 -13.93 -3.97 -30.16
C GLN A 159 -15.20 -4.82 -29.97
N ASP A 160 -15.31 -5.52 -28.85
CA ASP A 160 -16.40 -6.46 -28.55
C ASP A 160 -17.08 -6.14 -27.20
N PRO A 161 -17.75 -4.98 -27.07
CA PRO A 161 -18.53 -4.66 -25.88
C PRO A 161 -19.71 -5.60 -25.69
N ARG A 162 -19.78 -6.21 -24.50
CA ARG A 162 -20.79 -7.23 -24.15
C ARG A 162 -21.57 -6.94 -22.88
N SER A 163 -21.06 -6.07 -22.00
CA SER A 163 -21.78 -5.70 -20.79
C SER A 163 -21.69 -4.22 -20.46
N VAL A 164 -22.66 -3.75 -19.70
CA VAL A 164 -22.64 -2.46 -19.01
C VAL A 164 -22.83 -2.71 -17.52
N VAL A 165 -21.94 -2.16 -16.71
CA VAL A 165 -22.07 -2.18 -15.25
C VAL A 165 -22.81 -0.93 -14.80
N VAL A 166 -23.76 -1.07 -13.88
CA VAL A 166 -24.43 0.05 -13.21
C VAL A 166 -24.49 -0.16 -11.71
N THR A 167 -24.49 0.93 -10.93
CA THR A 167 -24.60 0.88 -9.46
C THR A 167 -25.80 1.70 -9.00
N LEU A 168 -26.73 1.05 -8.32
CA LEU A 168 -28.04 1.60 -8.00
C LEU A 168 -28.44 1.23 -6.57
N PRO A 169 -28.42 2.16 -5.60
CA PRO A 169 -27.83 3.51 -5.58
C PRO A 169 -26.30 3.55 -5.73
N ASP A 170 -25.77 4.71 -6.10
CA ASP A 170 -24.39 4.84 -6.58
C ASP A 170 -23.29 4.99 -5.49
N ASN A 171 -22.12 4.44 -5.82
CA ASN A 171 -20.82 4.79 -5.25
C ASN A 171 -19.93 5.20 -6.44
N PRO A 172 -19.45 6.46 -6.52
CA PRO A 172 -19.17 7.35 -5.38
C PRO A 172 -20.23 8.37 -5.01
N THR A 173 -21.24 8.61 -5.83
CA THR A 173 -22.02 9.85 -5.71
C THR A 173 -23.10 9.83 -4.64
N GLY A 174 -23.54 8.65 -4.18
CA GLY A 174 -24.68 8.52 -3.27
C GLY A 174 -26.04 8.82 -3.92
N ASN A 175 -26.05 9.08 -5.24
CA ASN A 175 -27.25 9.40 -6.00
C ASN A 175 -28.06 8.15 -6.36
N VAL A 176 -29.36 8.35 -6.59
CA VAL A 176 -30.30 7.34 -7.07
C VAL A 176 -30.75 7.71 -8.47
N ALA A 177 -30.56 6.81 -9.44
CA ALA A 177 -30.96 7.07 -10.82
C ALA A 177 -32.49 7.19 -10.94
N PRO A 178 -33.01 8.20 -11.67
CA PRO A 178 -34.43 8.29 -11.97
C PRO A 178 -34.93 7.07 -12.76
N PRO A 179 -36.16 6.59 -12.50
CA PRO A 179 -36.72 5.43 -13.22
C PRO A 179 -36.73 5.57 -14.74
N GLY A 180 -36.92 6.79 -15.26
CA GLY A 180 -36.89 7.06 -16.69
C GLY A 180 -35.51 6.83 -17.33
N THR A 181 -34.43 7.12 -16.61
CA THR A 181 -33.06 6.88 -17.08
C THR A 181 -32.70 5.39 -17.03
N VAL A 182 -33.12 4.69 -15.98
CA VAL A 182 -32.97 3.23 -15.88
C VAL A 182 -33.72 2.53 -17.03
N ARG A 183 -34.93 2.98 -17.39
CA ARG A 183 -35.68 2.46 -18.54
C ARG A 183 -34.94 2.68 -19.86
N ARG A 184 -34.45 3.89 -20.11
CA ARG A 184 -33.68 4.21 -21.32
C ARG A 184 -32.39 3.40 -21.43
N LEU A 185 -31.72 3.14 -20.31
CA LEU A 185 -30.56 2.23 -20.26
C LEU A 185 -30.97 0.81 -20.69
N ALA A 186 -32.09 0.29 -20.16
CA ALA A 186 -32.58 -1.04 -20.49
C ALA A 186 -32.94 -1.17 -21.98
N GLU A 187 -33.51 -0.14 -22.59
CA GLU A 187 -33.76 -0.04 -24.03
C GLU A 187 -32.44 -0.04 -24.82
N ALA A 188 -31.47 0.80 -24.45
CA ALA A 188 -30.16 0.85 -25.09
C ALA A 188 -29.43 -0.52 -25.00
N ALA A 189 -29.45 -1.16 -23.85
CA ALA A 189 -28.84 -2.48 -23.66
C ALA A 189 -29.47 -3.57 -24.54
N ARG A 190 -30.77 -3.48 -24.84
CA ARG A 190 -31.42 -4.39 -25.80
C ARG A 190 -30.98 -4.13 -27.22
N GLU A 191 -31.02 -2.88 -27.65
CA GLU A 191 -30.63 -2.47 -29.01
C GLU A 191 -29.18 -2.86 -29.31
N LEU A 192 -28.30 -2.71 -28.33
CA LEU A 192 -26.87 -2.98 -28.44
C LEU A 192 -26.49 -4.43 -28.11
N ASP A 193 -27.45 -5.25 -27.69
CA ASP A 193 -27.24 -6.60 -27.16
C ASP A 193 -26.19 -6.70 -26.04
N LEU A 194 -26.31 -5.85 -25.02
CA LEU A 194 -25.46 -5.86 -23.83
C LEU A 194 -26.16 -6.61 -22.67
N VAL A 195 -25.36 -7.28 -21.84
CA VAL A 195 -25.77 -7.73 -20.50
C VAL A 195 -25.65 -6.56 -19.53
N ILE A 196 -26.69 -6.31 -18.74
CA ILE A 196 -26.63 -5.33 -17.66
C ILE A 196 -26.16 -6.05 -16.40
N ILE A 197 -25.06 -5.60 -15.79
CA ILE A 197 -24.63 -6.03 -14.46
C ILE A 197 -25.03 -4.92 -13.48
N SER A 198 -26.14 -5.13 -12.77
CA SER A 198 -26.71 -4.17 -11.81
C SER A 198 -26.20 -4.47 -10.41
N ASP A 199 -25.25 -3.67 -9.91
CA ASP A 199 -24.82 -3.74 -8.51
C ASP A 199 -25.76 -2.94 -7.61
N GLU A 200 -26.56 -3.67 -6.84
CA GLU A 200 -27.62 -3.17 -5.97
C GLU A 200 -27.27 -3.38 -4.48
N ILE A 201 -25.97 -3.39 -4.16
CA ILE A 201 -25.45 -3.56 -2.79
C ILE A 201 -25.93 -2.46 -1.82
N TYR A 202 -26.38 -1.31 -2.33
CA TYR A 202 -26.84 -0.16 -1.52
C TYR A 202 -28.37 0.04 -1.52
N THR A 203 -29.16 -0.84 -2.16
CA THR A 203 -30.63 -0.63 -2.31
C THR A 203 -31.35 -0.43 -0.98
N ASP A 204 -30.97 -1.18 0.06
CA ASP A 204 -31.56 -1.05 1.39
C ASP A 204 -31.06 0.18 2.17
N LEU A 205 -30.17 0.97 1.60
CA LEU A 205 -29.62 2.22 2.16
C LEU A 205 -30.13 3.47 1.45
N VAL A 206 -31.24 3.38 0.71
CA VAL A 206 -32.01 4.56 0.29
C VAL A 206 -32.65 5.20 1.53
N LEU A 207 -32.37 6.49 1.75
CA LEU A 207 -32.71 7.17 3.00
C LEU A 207 -34.18 7.58 3.06
N ASP A 208 -34.72 7.99 1.92
CA ASP A 208 -36.12 8.39 1.77
C ASP A 208 -36.92 7.21 1.18
N PRO A 209 -37.88 6.63 1.92
CA PRO A 209 -38.73 5.54 1.44
C PRO A 209 -39.49 5.87 0.15
N ASP A 210 -39.77 7.15 -0.11
CA ASP A 210 -40.53 7.60 -1.28
C ASP A 210 -39.65 7.79 -2.52
N THR A 211 -38.33 7.66 -2.39
CA THR A 211 -37.39 7.70 -3.53
C THR A 211 -37.23 6.29 -4.12
N PRO A 212 -37.78 5.99 -5.31
CA PRO A 212 -37.72 4.64 -5.87
C PRO A 212 -36.33 4.35 -6.46
N ALA A 213 -35.58 3.44 -5.84
CA ALA A 213 -34.43 2.79 -6.46
C ALA A 213 -34.93 1.63 -7.34
N VAL A 214 -35.02 1.87 -8.66
CA VAL A 214 -35.59 0.90 -9.62
C VAL A 214 -34.49 0.07 -10.25
N SER A 215 -34.57 -1.26 -10.10
CA SER A 215 -33.68 -2.19 -10.77
C SER A 215 -33.90 -2.19 -12.29
N PRO A 216 -32.83 -2.25 -13.13
CA PRO A 216 -32.97 -2.46 -14.57
C PRO A 216 -33.69 -3.76 -14.92
N ALA A 217 -33.69 -4.75 -14.02
CA ALA A 217 -34.39 -6.03 -14.20
C ALA A 217 -35.92 -5.87 -14.26
N VAL A 218 -36.48 -4.75 -13.77
CA VAL A 218 -37.90 -4.41 -13.99
C VAL A 218 -38.19 -4.18 -15.46
N PHE A 219 -37.26 -3.54 -16.17
CA PHE A 219 -37.43 -3.17 -17.57
C PHE A 219 -36.83 -4.18 -18.53
N ALA A 220 -35.73 -4.85 -18.19
CA ALA A 220 -35.00 -5.83 -19.00
C ALA A 220 -34.58 -7.10 -18.21
N PRO A 221 -35.54 -7.88 -17.70
CA PRO A 221 -35.26 -9.10 -16.91
C PRO A 221 -34.53 -10.19 -17.71
N GLU A 222 -34.59 -10.16 -19.05
CA GLU A 222 -33.99 -11.17 -19.91
C GLU A 222 -32.47 -11.01 -20.12
N ARG A 223 -31.89 -9.88 -19.67
CA ARG A 223 -30.46 -9.55 -19.84
C ARG A 223 -29.83 -8.83 -18.64
N THR A 224 -30.57 -8.67 -17.55
CA THR A 224 -30.05 -8.04 -16.32
C THR A 224 -29.64 -9.09 -15.30
N VAL A 225 -28.37 -9.06 -14.90
CA VAL A 225 -27.88 -9.68 -13.67
C VAL A 225 -28.05 -8.66 -12.54
N VAL A 226 -28.61 -9.09 -11.41
CA VAL A 226 -28.75 -8.24 -10.22
C VAL A 226 -27.86 -8.79 -9.12
N THR A 227 -26.94 -7.99 -8.59
CA THR A 227 -26.07 -8.38 -7.47
C THR A 227 -26.41 -7.62 -6.20
N THR A 228 -26.33 -8.29 -5.06
CA THR A 228 -26.41 -7.62 -3.75
C THR A 228 -25.68 -8.46 -2.69
N GLY A 229 -25.75 -8.05 -1.43
CA GLY A 229 -25.11 -8.71 -0.31
C GLY A 229 -25.43 -8.03 1.02
N LEU A 230 -24.82 -8.52 2.09
CA LEU A 230 -25.11 -8.04 3.46
C LEU A 230 -24.06 -7.04 3.98
N THR A 231 -23.03 -6.79 3.18
CA THR A 231 -21.85 -6.00 3.57
C THR A 231 -22.22 -4.57 3.98
N LYS A 232 -23.21 -3.96 3.32
CA LYS A 232 -23.53 -2.54 3.51
C LYS A 232 -24.75 -2.33 4.41
N ASN A 233 -25.87 -2.98 4.12
CA ASN A 233 -27.09 -2.83 4.91
C ASN A 233 -26.98 -3.37 6.35
N LEU A 234 -26.09 -4.34 6.61
CA LEU A 234 -25.93 -4.98 7.93
C LEU A 234 -24.51 -4.90 8.51
N ALA A 235 -23.62 -4.11 7.89
CA ALA A 235 -22.24 -3.88 8.37
C ALA A 235 -21.37 -5.14 8.57
N VAL A 236 -21.69 -6.23 7.88
CA VAL A 236 -20.92 -7.51 7.96
C VAL A 236 -19.90 -7.64 6.83
N GLY A 237 -19.14 -6.57 6.57
CA GLY A 237 -18.16 -6.54 5.48
C GLY A 237 -17.10 -7.63 5.55
N GLY A 238 -16.67 -8.00 6.75
CA GLY A 238 -15.70 -9.08 6.98
C GLY A 238 -16.24 -10.50 6.70
N TRP A 239 -17.57 -10.69 6.62
CA TRP A 239 -18.15 -12.03 6.40
C TRP A 239 -18.10 -12.48 4.94
N ARG A 240 -17.81 -11.56 4.03
CA ARG A 240 -17.62 -11.84 2.60
C ARG A 240 -18.80 -12.62 2.01
N THR A 241 -19.99 -12.03 1.99
CA THR A 241 -21.19 -12.62 1.36
C THR A 241 -21.73 -11.75 0.23
N GLY A 242 -21.94 -12.35 -0.94
CA GLY A 242 -22.64 -11.73 -2.07
C GLY A 242 -23.51 -12.75 -2.78
N VAL A 243 -24.58 -12.28 -3.42
CA VAL A 243 -25.51 -13.07 -4.23
C VAL A 243 -25.78 -12.37 -5.55
N ALA A 244 -25.97 -13.15 -6.61
CA ALA A 244 -26.33 -12.67 -7.94
C ALA A 244 -27.56 -13.43 -8.44
N LEU A 245 -28.58 -12.70 -8.88
CA LEU A 245 -29.70 -13.22 -9.64
C LEU A 245 -29.38 -13.08 -11.12
N LEU A 246 -29.32 -14.20 -11.83
CA LEU A 246 -29.08 -14.22 -13.27
C LEU A 246 -30.40 -14.05 -14.05
N PRO A 247 -30.34 -13.54 -15.30
CA PRO A 247 -31.52 -13.40 -16.15
C PRO A 247 -32.30 -14.70 -16.31
N SER A 248 -33.60 -14.60 -16.54
CA SER A 248 -34.40 -15.78 -16.89
C SER A 248 -34.12 -16.28 -18.31
N GLY A 249 -34.49 -17.54 -18.60
CA GLY A 249 -34.42 -18.11 -19.94
C GLY A 249 -33.06 -18.74 -20.30
N ALA A 250 -32.88 -19.02 -21.60
CA ALA A 250 -31.75 -19.82 -22.07
C ALA A 250 -30.40 -19.09 -21.94
N ALA A 251 -30.36 -17.77 -22.14
CA ALA A 251 -29.15 -16.97 -21.99
C ALA A 251 -28.66 -16.97 -20.54
N GLY A 252 -29.57 -16.74 -19.58
CA GLY A 252 -29.26 -16.79 -18.17
C GLY A 252 -28.81 -18.17 -17.68
N ARG A 253 -29.41 -19.26 -18.16
CA ARG A 253 -28.93 -20.62 -17.86
C ARG A 253 -27.51 -20.87 -18.36
N ARG A 254 -27.16 -20.40 -19.58
CA ARG A 254 -25.79 -20.49 -20.09
C ARG A 254 -24.82 -19.66 -19.23
N LEU A 255 -25.23 -18.46 -18.83
CA LEU A 255 -24.43 -17.61 -17.94
C LEU A 255 -24.25 -18.28 -16.57
N HIS A 256 -25.29 -18.91 -16.02
CA HIS A 256 -25.24 -19.67 -14.78
C HIS A 256 -24.22 -20.81 -14.86
N THR A 257 -24.29 -21.65 -15.90
CA THR A 257 -23.32 -22.73 -16.11
C THR A 257 -21.88 -22.20 -16.18
N ARG A 258 -21.64 -21.11 -16.92
CA ARG A 258 -20.32 -20.48 -17.01
C ARG A 258 -19.85 -19.92 -15.66
N LEU A 259 -20.71 -19.20 -14.96
CA LEU A 259 -20.41 -18.60 -13.67
C LEU A 259 -20.09 -19.66 -12.61
N VAL A 260 -20.88 -20.73 -12.54
CA VAL A 260 -20.64 -21.86 -11.62
C VAL A 260 -19.33 -22.58 -11.97
N ALA A 261 -19.02 -22.77 -13.25
CA ALA A 261 -17.74 -23.35 -13.65
C ALA A 261 -16.56 -22.48 -13.18
N ILE A 262 -16.61 -21.16 -13.39
CA ILE A 262 -15.59 -20.22 -12.91
C ILE A 262 -15.50 -20.24 -11.37
N ALA A 263 -16.64 -20.14 -10.68
CA ALA A 263 -16.73 -20.20 -9.23
C ALA A 263 -16.07 -21.47 -8.65
N SER A 264 -16.22 -22.61 -9.32
CA SER A 264 -15.61 -23.88 -8.91
C SER A 264 -14.08 -23.84 -8.88
N GLN A 265 -13.48 -23.03 -9.76
CA GLN A 265 -12.03 -22.86 -9.87
C GLN A 265 -11.48 -21.74 -8.99
N ILE A 266 -12.32 -20.77 -8.58
CA ILE A 266 -11.88 -19.62 -7.80
C ILE A 266 -12.13 -19.79 -6.30
N TRP A 267 -13.30 -20.31 -5.89
CA TRP A 267 -13.66 -20.38 -4.47
C TRP A 267 -14.34 -21.66 -4.01
N SER A 268 -14.60 -22.62 -4.92
CA SER A 268 -15.24 -23.91 -4.65
C SER A 268 -16.66 -23.82 -4.08
N SER A 269 -16.88 -23.28 -2.88
CA SER A 269 -18.19 -22.97 -2.30
C SER A 269 -18.09 -21.82 -1.30
N PRO A 270 -19.11 -20.97 -1.13
CA PRO A 270 -19.11 -19.95 -0.08
C PRO A 270 -19.00 -20.56 1.33
N PRO A 271 -18.48 -19.85 2.35
CA PRO A 271 -18.31 -20.41 3.70
C PRO A 271 -19.65 -20.79 4.34
N ALA A 272 -19.84 -22.07 4.70
CA ALA A 272 -21.14 -22.59 5.16
C ALA A 272 -21.73 -21.85 6.38
N PRO A 273 -20.98 -21.53 7.46
CA PRO A 273 -21.54 -20.81 8.59
C PRO A 273 -22.09 -19.43 8.19
N VAL A 274 -21.40 -18.75 7.27
CA VAL A 274 -21.81 -17.45 6.74
C VAL A 274 -23.10 -17.58 5.93
N GLN A 275 -23.24 -18.66 5.14
CA GLN A 275 -24.46 -18.92 4.37
C GLN A 275 -25.69 -19.08 5.25
N VAL A 276 -25.56 -19.72 6.42
CA VAL A 276 -26.67 -19.87 7.39
C VAL A 276 -27.14 -18.51 7.90
N ALA A 277 -26.22 -17.67 8.38
CA ALA A 277 -26.57 -16.34 8.85
C ALA A 277 -27.11 -15.45 7.72
N ALA A 278 -26.58 -15.61 6.50
CA ALA A 278 -27.03 -14.85 5.35
C ALA A 278 -28.43 -15.26 4.87
N ALA A 279 -28.75 -16.56 4.86
CA ALA A 279 -30.08 -17.06 4.55
C ALA A 279 -31.12 -16.48 5.51
N TYR A 280 -30.78 -16.37 6.80
CA TYR A 280 -31.63 -15.72 7.78
C TYR A 280 -31.83 -14.23 7.50
N ALA A 281 -30.74 -13.49 7.22
CA ALA A 281 -30.81 -12.07 6.91
C ALA A 281 -31.65 -11.79 5.65
N PHE A 282 -31.46 -12.56 4.58
CA PHE A 282 -32.28 -12.48 3.36
C PHE A 282 -33.74 -12.93 3.59
N GLY A 283 -34.04 -13.62 4.69
CA GLY A 283 -35.41 -13.86 5.13
C GLY A 283 -36.13 -12.60 5.63
N GLU A 284 -35.39 -11.51 5.87
CA GLU A 284 -35.89 -10.23 6.40
C GLU A 284 -36.79 -10.37 7.64
N PRO A 285 -36.34 -11.07 8.71
CA PRO A 285 -37.06 -11.13 9.97
C PRO A 285 -37.14 -9.74 10.62
N PRO A 286 -38.10 -9.50 11.53
CA PRO A 286 -38.38 -8.17 12.08
C PRO A 286 -37.17 -7.41 12.63
N GLU A 287 -36.24 -8.10 13.31
CA GLU A 287 -35.04 -7.49 13.86
C GLU A 287 -34.03 -7.05 12.78
N VAL A 288 -33.97 -7.74 11.65
CA VAL A 288 -33.14 -7.36 10.50
C VAL A 288 -33.72 -6.12 9.83
N LEU A 289 -35.04 -6.09 9.64
CA LEU A 289 -35.74 -4.92 9.10
C LEU A 289 -35.59 -3.69 10.02
N ALA A 290 -35.76 -3.88 11.33
CA ALA A 290 -35.57 -2.83 12.33
C ALA A 290 -34.12 -2.32 12.33
N ARG A 291 -33.14 -3.24 12.23
CA ARG A 291 -31.72 -2.89 12.13
C ARG A 291 -31.42 -2.03 10.91
N VAL A 292 -31.89 -2.43 9.73
CA VAL A 292 -31.70 -1.68 8.48
C VAL A 292 -32.38 -0.31 8.54
N ALA A 293 -33.58 -0.22 9.11
CA ALA A 293 -34.27 1.05 9.32
C ALA A 293 -33.50 1.99 10.26
N ALA A 294 -32.97 1.48 11.37
CA ALA A 294 -32.15 2.26 12.30
C ALA A 294 -30.85 2.75 11.64
N ALA A 295 -30.17 1.87 10.90
CA ALA A 295 -28.96 2.22 10.16
C ALA A 295 -29.23 3.32 9.12
N ARG A 296 -30.32 3.22 8.34
CA ARG A 296 -30.74 4.27 7.39
C ARG A 296 -30.96 5.61 8.06
N ARG A 297 -31.66 5.66 9.19
CA ARG A 297 -31.85 6.93 9.92
C ARG A 297 -30.50 7.52 10.34
N LEU A 298 -29.65 6.71 10.95
CA LEU A 298 -28.32 7.14 11.40
C LEU A 298 -27.47 7.67 10.24
N HIS A 299 -27.35 6.90 9.15
CA HIS A 299 -26.61 7.30 7.96
C HIS A 299 -27.14 8.62 7.40
N GLY A 300 -28.46 8.74 7.26
CA GLY A 300 -29.09 9.94 6.72
C GLY A 300 -28.93 11.17 7.59
N THR A 301 -29.01 11.05 8.91
CA THR A 301 -28.79 12.17 9.83
C THR A 301 -27.35 12.66 9.76
N VAL A 302 -26.36 11.77 9.88
CA VAL A 302 -24.94 12.16 9.90
C VAL A 302 -24.49 12.64 8.52
N ALA A 303 -24.88 11.97 7.44
CA ALA A 303 -24.51 12.38 6.09
C ALA A 303 -25.07 13.76 5.70
N ARG A 304 -26.31 14.09 6.12
CA ARG A 304 -26.89 15.43 5.89
C ARG A 304 -26.17 16.51 6.69
N ALA A 305 -25.85 16.27 7.96
CA ALA A 305 -25.09 17.22 8.77
C ALA A 305 -23.71 17.52 8.16
N VAL A 306 -22.99 16.49 7.71
CA VAL A 306 -21.68 16.67 7.05
C VAL A 306 -21.83 17.37 5.69
N ALA A 307 -22.85 17.01 4.90
CA ALA A 307 -23.17 17.68 3.64
C ALA A 307 -23.40 19.18 3.81
N GLU A 308 -24.14 19.58 4.84
CA GLU A 308 -24.36 20.98 5.20
C GLU A 308 -23.04 21.73 5.50
N ARG A 309 -22.02 21.06 6.06
CA ARG A 309 -20.73 21.70 6.34
C ARG A 309 -19.93 21.93 5.07
N PHE A 310 -19.94 20.95 4.16
CA PHE A 310 -19.35 21.12 2.82
C PHE A 310 -20.00 22.25 2.03
N THR A 311 -21.35 22.33 2.04
CA THR A 311 -22.05 23.38 1.30
C THR A 311 -21.90 24.76 1.95
N ALA A 312 -21.88 24.84 3.29
CA ALA A 312 -21.59 26.09 4.01
C ALA A 312 -20.17 26.62 3.70
N ALA A 313 -19.20 25.72 3.47
CA ALA A 313 -17.86 26.08 3.04
C ALA A 313 -17.76 26.48 1.55
N GLY A 314 -18.83 26.35 0.77
CA GLY A 314 -18.89 26.76 -0.63
C GLY A 314 -18.69 25.64 -1.66
N ALA A 315 -18.63 24.37 -1.24
CA ALA A 315 -18.64 23.25 -2.18
C ALA A 315 -20.06 23.00 -2.74
N LEU A 316 -20.16 22.54 -4.00
CA LEU A 316 -21.41 22.06 -4.58
C LEU A 316 -21.62 20.60 -4.23
N LEU A 317 -22.86 20.21 -3.92
CA LEU A 317 -23.17 18.84 -3.53
C LEU A 317 -24.65 18.53 -3.84
N ASP A 318 -24.90 17.36 -4.43
CA ASP A 318 -26.24 16.86 -4.69
C ASP A 318 -26.97 16.49 -3.39
N PRO A 319 -28.32 16.58 -3.33
CA PRO A 319 -29.07 16.17 -2.14
C PRO A 319 -28.75 14.73 -1.69
N VAL A 320 -28.55 14.54 -0.38
CA VAL A 320 -28.25 13.23 0.20
C VAL A 320 -29.47 12.31 0.13
N ARG A 321 -29.47 11.35 -0.81
CA ARG A 321 -30.60 10.44 -1.08
C ARG A 321 -30.38 9.02 -0.60
N ALA A 322 -29.16 8.52 -0.67
CA ALA A 322 -28.84 7.13 -0.33
C ALA A 322 -27.43 7.01 0.23
N THR A 323 -27.11 5.83 0.77
CA THR A 323 -25.78 5.42 1.22
C THR A 323 -25.27 6.24 2.41
N CYS A 324 -23.95 6.33 2.53
CA CYS A 324 -23.20 7.16 3.46
C CYS A 324 -22.10 7.95 2.73
N TYR A 325 -22.23 8.08 1.39
CA TYR A 325 -21.27 8.78 0.54
C TYR A 325 -21.76 10.17 0.19
N LEU A 326 -20.80 11.08 0.15
CA LEU A 326 -20.92 12.46 -0.28
C LEU A 326 -19.90 12.69 -1.39
N TYR A 327 -20.24 13.53 -2.37
CA TYR A 327 -19.39 13.81 -3.51
C TYR A 327 -19.21 15.33 -3.72
N PRO A 328 -18.63 16.05 -2.73
CA PRO A 328 -18.49 17.49 -2.79
C PRO A 328 -17.55 17.93 -3.92
N ASP A 329 -18.00 18.97 -4.63
CA ASP A 329 -17.27 19.63 -5.71
C ASP A 329 -16.78 21.02 -5.25
N PHE A 330 -15.46 21.14 -5.09
CA PHE A 330 -14.78 22.37 -4.67
C PHE A 330 -14.37 23.24 -5.87
N GLU A 331 -14.84 22.94 -7.08
CA GLU A 331 -14.55 23.77 -8.26
C GLU A 331 -14.84 25.27 -8.06
N PRO A 332 -15.94 25.70 -7.40
CA PRO A 332 -16.17 27.12 -7.12
C PRO A 332 -15.09 27.78 -6.23
N LEU A 333 -14.32 26.97 -5.50
CA LEU A 333 -13.27 27.41 -4.59
C LEU A 333 -11.87 27.32 -5.22
N ARG A 334 -11.76 27.01 -6.51
CA ARG A 334 -10.47 26.81 -7.20
C ARG A 334 -9.49 27.95 -6.97
N ASP A 335 -9.92 29.20 -7.18
CA ASP A 335 -9.04 30.36 -7.04
C ASP A 335 -8.60 30.57 -5.58
N THR A 336 -9.52 30.35 -4.63
CA THR A 336 -9.24 30.41 -3.19
C THR A 336 -8.22 29.35 -2.78
N LEU A 337 -8.42 28.10 -3.23
CA LEU A 337 -7.55 26.97 -2.93
C LEU A 337 -6.17 27.11 -3.60
N ALA A 338 -6.12 27.62 -4.82
CA ALA A 338 -4.90 27.93 -5.53
C ALA A 338 -4.10 29.03 -4.81
N ALA A 339 -4.74 30.15 -4.48
CA ALA A 339 -4.07 31.28 -3.82
C ALA A 339 -3.66 30.98 -2.37
N GLY A 340 -4.50 30.28 -1.62
CA GLY A 340 -4.29 30.02 -0.19
C GLY A 340 -3.39 28.81 0.10
N HIS A 341 -3.37 27.82 -0.79
CA HIS A 341 -2.77 26.51 -0.54
C HIS A 341 -1.97 25.93 -1.72
N GLY A 342 -1.92 26.60 -2.88
CA GLY A 342 -1.28 26.06 -4.09
C GLY A 342 -1.99 24.82 -4.65
N VAL A 343 -3.26 24.60 -4.29
CA VAL A 343 -4.01 23.40 -4.67
C VAL A 343 -4.71 23.63 -6.00
N HIS A 344 -4.39 22.79 -6.99
CA HIS A 344 -4.94 22.88 -8.35
C HIS A 344 -5.68 21.63 -8.82
N THR A 345 -5.55 20.51 -8.10
CA THR A 345 -6.13 19.21 -8.48
C THR A 345 -6.82 18.54 -7.28
N GLY A 346 -7.81 17.68 -7.55
CA GLY A 346 -8.50 16.93 -6.50
C GLY A 346 -7.57 16.04 -5.68
N THR A 347 -6.51 15.52 -6.32
CA THR A 347 -5.45 14.72 -5.66
C THR A 347 -4.61 15.59 -4.71
N ALA A 348 -4.21 16.79 -5.12
CA ALA A 348 -3.52 17.73 -4.23
C ALA A 348 -4.41 18.17 -3.06
N LEU A 349 -5.70 18.39 -3.30
CA LEU A 349 -6.67 18.70 -2.24
C LEU A 349 -6.81 17.54 -1.25
N THR A 350 -6.91 16.31 -1.73
CA THR A 350 -6.99 15.11 -0.88
C THR A 350 -5.73 14.94 -0.02
N ARG A 351 -4.55 15.14 -0.62
CA ARG A 351 -3.26 15.10 0.10
C ARG A 351 -3.20 16.17 1.18
N LEU A 352 -3.57 17.42 0.86
CA LEU A 352 -3.63 18.50 1.84
C LEU A 352 -4.56 18.16 3.01
N LEU A 353 -5.76 17.66 2.73
CA LEU A 353 -6.74 17.26 3.74
C LEU A 353 -6.22 16.14 4.64
N GLY A 354 -5.58 15.13 4.05
CA GLY A 354 -4.94 14.03 4.79
C GLY A 354 -3.76 14.51 5.64
N ASP A 355 -2.74 15.08 5.01
CA ASP A 355 -1.45 15.39 5.63
C ASP A 355 -1.60 16.45 6.72
N ARG A 356 -2.27 17.57 6.41
CA ARG A 356 -2.37 18.71 7.32
C ARG A 356 -3.45 18.56 8.39
N TYR A 357 -4.58 17.93 8.04
CA TYR A 357 -5.76 17.96 8.90
C TYR A 357 -6.18 16.59 9.45
N GLY A 358 -5.57 15.50 8.97
CA GLY A 358 -5.98 14.15 9.31
C GLY A 358 -7.34 13.76 8.72
N LEU A 359 -7.83 14.47 7.69
CA LEU A 359 -9.11 14.22 7.05
C LEU A 359 -8.91 13.32 5.82
N GLY A 360 -9.14 12.03 5.98
CA GLY A 360 -8.98 11.05 4.91
C GLY A 360 -10.16 11.01 3.97
N VAL A 361 -9.99 11.40 2.71
CA VAL A 361 -10.99 11.34 1.63
C VAL A 361 -10.36 10.77 0.35
N LEU A 362 -11.10 10.66 -0.76
CA LEU A 362 -10.55 10.24 -2.05
C LEU A 362 -10.86 11.25 -3.15
N ALA A 363 -9.91 11.53 -4.02
CA ALA A 363 -10.12 12.36 -5.21
C ALA A 363 -11.07 11.69 -6.21
N ALA A 364 -11.82 12.49 -6.98
CA ALA A 364 -12.69 12.03 -8.06
C ALA A 364 -11.96 11.22 -9.13
N GLU A 365 -10.67 11.50 -9.34
CA GLU A 365 -9.77 10.77 -10.24
C GLU A 365 -9.75 9.25 -9.95
N ALA A 366 -9.79 8.86 -8.68
CA ALA A 366 -9.83 7.44 -8.28
C ALA A 366 -11.08 6.71 -8.83
N PHE A 367 -12.15 7.45 -9.13
CA PHE A 367 -13.42 6.95 -9.65
C PHE A 367 -13.53 7.11 -11.19
N GLY A 368 -12.41 7.38 -11.84
CA GLY A 368 -12.29 7.49 -13.30
C GLY A 368 -12.55 8.88 -13.86
N GLU A 369 -12.71 9.92 -13.05
CA GLU A 369 -12.74 11.31 -13.52
C GLU A 369 -11.35 11.81 -13.94
N ASP A 370 -11.30 12.97 -14.61
CA ASP A 370 -10.03 13.61 -14.98
C ASP A 370 -9.34 14.13 -13.70
N PRO A 371 -8.01 14.30 -13.69
CA PRO A 371 -7.27 14.81 -12.53
C PRO A 371 -7.54 16.29 -12.21
N GLY A 372 -8.16 17.04 -13.13
CA GLY A 372 -8.37 18.49 -13.03
C GLY A 372 -9.42 18.95 -12.01
N PRO A 373 -10.66 18.42 -12.02
CA PRO A 373 -11.72 18.84 -11.10
C PRO A 373 -11.35 18.70 -9.62
N LEU A 374 -11.71 19.70 -8.81
CA LEU A 374 -11.51 19.69 -7.37
C LEU A 374 -12.64 18.95 -6.65
N ARG A 375 -12.91 17.71 -7.06
CA ARG A 375 -14.02 16.90 -6.54
C ARG A 375 -13.51 15.73 -5.73
N LEU A 376 -14.20 15.42 -4.63
CA LEU A 376 -13.79 14.41 -3.66
C LEU A 376 -14.95 13.47 -3.33
N ARG A 377 -14.65 12.23 -2.91
CA ARG A 377 -15.58 11.32 -2.25
C ARG A 377 -15.28 11.27 -0.76
N ALA A 378 -16.29 11.56 0.05
CA ALA A 378 -16.24 11.47 1.50
C ALA A 378 -17.29 10.46 2.00
N ALA A 379 -16.91 9.58 2.91
CA ALA A 379 -17.78 8.59 3.53
C ALA A 379 -17.97 8.88 5.02
N THR A 380 -19.22 8.91 5.50
CA THR A 380 -19.52 9.24 6.90
C THR A 380 -19.67 7.99 7.80
N SER A 381 -19.49 6.80 7.23
CA SER A 381 -19.84 5.52 7.85
C SER A 381 -18.97 5.06 9.01
N ARG A 382 -17.87 5.78 9.28
CA ARG A 382 -16.96 5.55 10.41
C ARG A 382 -17.12 6.59 11.53
N LEU A 383 -17.99 7.59 11.36
CA LEU A 383 -18.19 8.65 12.35
C LEU A 383 -19.11 8.22 13.52
N TYR A 384 -19.64 6.99 13.51
CA TYR A 384 -20.63 6.53 14.50
C TYR A 384 -20.02 6.15 15.85
N GLY A 385 -18.71 6.08 15.95
CA GLY A 385 -17.98 5.69 17.16
C GLY A 385 -16.88 4.68 16.88
N ASP A 386 -15.95 4.59 17.83
CA ASP A 386 -14.75 3.76 17.78
C ASP A 386 -14.84 2.49 18.62
N THR A 387 -15.89 2.38 19.45
CA THR A 387 -16.19 1.20 20.24
C THR A 387 -17.58 0.68 19.91
N ALA A 388 -17.81 -0.62 20.13
CA ALA A 388 -19.12 -1.23 19.92
C ALA A 388 -20.21 -0.52 20.73
N GLN A 389 -19.90 -0.08 21.96
CA GLN A 389 -20.83 0.63 22.83
C GLN A 389 -21.26 1.98 22.24
N ARG A 390 -20.31 2.77 21.71
CA ARG A 390 -20.62 4.05 21.04
C ARG A 390 -21.41 3.83 19.75
N GLN A 391 -21.06 2.81 18.99
CA GLN A 391 -21.75 2.48 17.74
C GLN A 391 -23.19 1.99 17.99
N ASP A 392 -23.43 1.18 19.03
CA ASP A 392 -24.78 0.77 19.45
C ASP A 392 -25.59 1.98 19.97
N ALA A 393 -24.97 2.88 20.72
CA ALA A 393 -25.60 4.13 21.15
C ALA A 393 -26.00 5.01 19.95
N ALA A 394 -25.11 5.16 18.97
CA ALA A 394 -25.40 5.89 17.73
C ALA A 394 -26.56 5.27 16.94
N LEU A 395 -26.61 3.94 16.85
CA LEU A 395 -27.65 3.22 16.13
C LEU A 395 -29.04 3.37 16.78
N THR A 396 -29.08 3.47 18.11
CA THR A 396 -30.33 3.51 18.89
C THR A 396 -30.79 4.92 19.26
N ALA A 397 -29.90 5.92 19.15
CA ALA A 397 -30.22 7.31 19.47
C ALA A 397 -31.39 7.85 18.62
N ALA A 398 -32.28 8.61 19.27
CA ALA A 398 -33.31 9.38 18.59
C ALA A 398 -32.69 10.55 17.82
N ASP A 399 -31.69 11.20 18.42
CA ASP A 399 -30.87 12.24 17.81
C ASP A 399 -29.38 11.84 17.86
N PRO A 400 -28.84 11.26 16.78
CA PRO A 400 -27.42 10.92 16.68
C PRO A 400 -26.47 12.12 16.80
N LEU A 401 -26.89 13.35 16.44
CA LEU A 401 -26.00 14.52 16.48
C LEU A 401 -25.80 15.03 17.91
N GLY A 402 -26.70 14.71 18.84
CA GLY A 402 -26.51 15.00 20.26
C GLY A 402 -25.44 14.14 20.95
N LEU A 403 -24.85 13.15 20.26
CA LEU A 403 -23.79 12.31 20.82
C LEU A 403 -22.43 13.01 20.70
N PRO A 404 -21.66 13.15 21.80
CA PRO A 404 -20.44 13.97 21.81
C PRO A 404 -19.43 13.61 20.72
N TRP A 405 -19.15 12.32 20.49
CA TRP A 405 -18.15 11.89 19.50
C TRP A 405 -18.59 12.09 18.04
N ILE A 406 -19.90 12.09 17.77
CA ILE A 406 -20.44 12.38 16.44
C ILE A 406 -20.37 13.88 16.22
N GLN A 407 -20.80 14.67 17.21
CA GLN A 407 -20.75 16.14 17.15
C GLN A 407 -19.30 16.62 16.98
N GLU A 408 -18.36 16.12 17.80
CA GLU A 408 -16.92 16.42 17.68
C GLU A 408 -16.38 16.12 16.28
N SER A 409 -16.83 15.04 15.64
CA SER A 409 -16.42 14.71 14.28
C SER A 409 -16.97 15.70 13.25
N VAL A 410 -18.23 16.12 13.40
CA VAL A 410 -18.88 17.12 12.52
C VAL A 410 -18.24 18.50 12.70
N ASP A 411 -18.02 18.92 13.95
CA ASP A 411 -17.35 20.18 14.31
C ASP A 411 -15.93 20.20 13.74
N ARG A 412 -15.20 19.09 13.86
CA ARG A 412 -13.86 18.97 13.29
C ARG A 412 -13.86 19.13 11.77
N ILE A 413 -14.86 18.59 11.07
CA ILE A 413 -14.99 18.79 9.61
C ILE A 413 -15.25 20.28 9.31
N GLU A 414 -16.11 20.93 10.07
CA GLU A 414 -16.39 22.37 9.93
C GLU A 414 -15.14 23.23 10.15
N GLU A 415 -14.35 22.96 11.20
CA GLU A 415 -13.07 23.63 11.46
C GLU A 415 -12.09 23.50 10.29
N VAL A 416 -11.94 22.28 9.76
CA VAL A 416 -11.03 22.00 8.64
C VAL A 416 -11.47 22.78 7.41
N LEU A 417 -12.77 22.76 7.10
CA LEU A 417 -13.32 23.48 5.94
C LEU A 417 -13.23 25.00 6.10
N ALA A 418 -13.38 25.52 7.32
CA ALA A 418 -13.22 26.95 7.61
C ALA A 418 -11.76 27.40 7.41
N ASP A 419 -10.76 26.65 7.89
CA ASP A 419 -9.34 27.00 7.65
C ASP A 419 -8.97 26.86 6.16
N LEU A 420 -9.54 25.87 5.47
CA LEU A 420 -9.30 25.63 4.04
C LEU A 420 -9.82 26.77 3.15
N THR A 421 -10.87 27.46 3.59
CA THR A 421 -11.56 28.51 2.80
C THR A 421 -11.27 29.93 3.30
N ALA A 422 -10.49 30.08 4.37
CA ALA A 422 -10.14 31.37 4.94
C ALA A 422 -9.29 32.22 3.96
N PRO A 423 -9.58 33.53 3.80
CA PRO A 423 -8.77 34.41 2.95
C PRO A 423 -7.34 34.54 3.51
N ARG A 424 -6.32 34.19 2.72
CA ARG A 424 -4.91 34.41 3.07
C ARG A 424 -4.37 35.64 2.36
N ALA A 425 -3.80 36.58 3.12
CA ALA A 425 -3.20 37.79 2.58
C ALA A 425 -2.00 37.43 1.67
N GLY A 426 -2.08 37.82 0.39
CA GLY A 426 -1.09 37.48 -0.61
C GLY A 426 0.32 38.00 -0.26
N ARG A 427 1.33 37.12 -0.37
CA ARG A 427 2.72 37.57 -0.51
C ARG A 427 2.86 38.22 -1.89
N PRO A 428 3.35 39.47 -2.01
CA PRO A 428 3.50 40.11 -3.31
C PRO A 428 4.60 39.42 -4.13
N SER A 429 4.26 39.09 -5.37
CA SER A 429 5.17 38.60 -6.40
C SER A 429 6.13 39.71 -6.84
N GLY A 430 7.39 39.62 -6.44
CA GLY A 430 8.45 40.50 -6.93
C GLY A 430 9.13 39.93 -8.18
N HIS A 431 8.81 40.48 -9.36
CA HIS A 431 9.67 40.35 -10.54
C HIS A 431 11.00 41.11 -10.32
N PRO A 432 12.16 40.56 -10.71
CA PRO A 432 13.43 41.27 -10.60
C PRO A 432 13.61 42.22 -11.78
N ALA A 433 13.80 43.51 -11.49
CA ALA A 433 14.26 44.49 -12.47
C ALA A 433 15.80 44.51 -12.50
N GLU A 434 16.35 44.36 -13.71
CA GLU A 434 17.74 44.56 -14.06
C GLU A 434 18.27 45.92 -13.57
N ARG A 435 19.52 45.95 -13.08
CA ARG A 435 20.42 47.09 -13.32
C ARG A 435 21.88 46.69 -13.29
N ALA A 436 22.57 47.31 -14.24
CA ALA A 436 23.86 46.95 -14.77
C ALA A 436 25.07 47.34 -13.90
N THR A 437 26.16 46.66 -14.24
CA THR A 437 27.54 46.73 -13.79
C THR A 437 28.24 48.07 -14.01
N THR A 438 29.05 48.49 -13.03
CA THR A 438 30.30 49.25 -13.28
C THR A 438 31.38 48.80 -12.30
N ALA A 439 32.56 48.51 -12.84
CA ALA A 439 33.68 47.85 -12.17
C ALA A 439 34.86 48.80 -11.82
N ARG A 440 35.71 48.31 -10.91
CA ARG A 440 37.16 48.54 -10.65
C ARG A 440 37.53 49.31 -9.35
N PRO A 441 38.74 49.12 -8.78
CA PRO A 441 39.43 47.84 -8.50
C PRO A 441 40.16 47.79 -7.12
N THR A 442 40.46 46.56 -6.66
CA THR A 442 41.58 46.08 -5.81
C THR A 442 42.08 46.90 -4.60
N THR A 443 42.01 46.31 -3.40
CA THR A 443 43.16 45.72 -2.65
C THR A 443 42.68 44.91 -1.43
N VAL A 444 43.30 43.75 -1.20
CA VAL A 444 43.06 42.78 -0.09
C VAL A 444 43.85 43.22 1.15
N PRO A 445 43.31 43.06 2.39
CA PRO A 445 43.87 42.01 3.27
C PRO A 445 42.88 41.35 4.25
N GLY A 446 43.10 40.05 4.51
CA GLY A 446 42.97 39.47 5.86
C GLY A 446 41.62 38.87 6.25
N THR A 447 41.47 37.57 6.00
CA THR A 447 40.42 36.69 6.53
C THR A 447 40.50 36.48 8.04
N ARG A 448 39.39 36.74 8.75
CA ARG A 448 39.00 36.05 10.00
C ARG A 448 37.48 35.83 9.99
N PRO A 449 36.98 34.60 10.18
CA PRO A 449 35.56 34.34 10.37
C PRO A 449 35.19 34.54 11.85
N THR A 450 34.08 35.23 12.10
CA THR A 450 33.41 35.34 13.41
C THR A 450 31.94 34.94 13.23
N PRO A 451 31.26 34.45 14.29
CA PRO A 451 30.71 33.11 14.29
C PRO A 451 29.18 33.15 14.20
N VAL A 452 28.61 32.13 13.57
CA VAL A 452 27.17 31.85 13.62
C VAL A 452 26.82 31.39 15.04
N ARG A 453 25.82 32.03 15.65
CA ARG A 453 25.32 31.65 16.97
C ARG A 453 24.55 30.32 16.88
N PRO A 454 24.69 29.45 17.89
CA PRO A 454 24.18 28.09 17.83
C PRO A 454 22.67 28.08 18.09
N HIS A 455 21.93 27.40 17.23
CA HIS A 455 20.65 26.83 17.65
C HIS A 455 20.97 25.74 18.67
N GLN A 456 20.59 25.95 19.92
CA GLN A 456 20.51 24.91 20.93
C GLN A 456 19.50 23.86 20.46
N ARG A 457 19.98 22.85 19.72
CA ARG A 457 19.45 21.50 19.83
C ARG A 457 20.03 20.91 21.10
N ALA A 458 19.18 20.22 21.86
CA ALA A 458 19.61 19.42 22.99
C ALA A 458 20.76 18.50 22.53
N GLN A 459 21.93 18.77 23.09
CA GLN A 459 23.09 17.92 23.05
C GLN A 459 22.83 16.83 24.09
N GLU A 460 22.23 15.74 23.65
CA GLU A 460 22.40 14.43 24.24
C GLU A 460 22.87 13.57 23.07
N ASP A 461 24.16 13.29 23.04
CA ASP A 461 24.77 12.28 22.18
C ASP A 461 24.74 11.00 23.03
N PRO A 462 23.71 10.14 22.92
CA PRO A 462 23.81 8.81 23.51
C PRO A 462 24.83 8.07 22.65
N GLU A 463 25.89 7.55 23.25
CA GLU A 463 26.85 6.65 22.60
C GLU A 463 26.11 5.75 21.61
N MET A 464 26.44 5.82 20.31
CA MET A 464 25.85 4.91 19.32
C MET A 464 26.15 3.48 19.78
N SER A 465 25.13 2.79 20.30
CA SER A 465 25.29 1.44 20.80
C SER A 465 25.55 0.52 19.61
N VAL A 466 26.72 -0.12 19.60
CA VAL A 466 27.11 -1.12 18.61
C VAL A 466 26.83 -2.50 19.20
N LEU A 467 26.32 -3.41 18.39
CA LEU A 467 26.15 -4.82 18.71
C LEU A 467 26.93 -5.66 17.72
N PHE A 468 27.58 -6.73 18.16
CA PHE A 468 28.18 -7.71 17.25
C PHE A 468 28.00 -9.13 17.76
N GLU A 469 28.07 -10.08 16.83
CA GLU A 469 28.04 -11.51 17.13
C GLU A 469 29.40 -12.14 16.85
N CYS A 470 29.77 -13.12 17.65
CA CYS A 470 31.00 -13.90 17.46
C CYS A 470 30.87 -15.33 17.95
N GLU A 471 31.72 -16.21 17.45
CA GLU A 471 32.01 -17.51 18.02
C GLU A 471 33.26 -17.39 18.91
N TYR A 472 33.20 -17.95 20.11
CA TYR A 472 34.33 -18.09 21.02
C TYR A 472 34.27 -19.47 21.66
N GLN A 473 35.35 -20.25 21.57
CA GLN A 473 35.42 -21.64 22.06
C GLN A 473 34.30 -22.56 21.54
N GLY A 474 33.83 -22.32 20.31
CA GLY A 474 32.78 -23.13 19.66
C GLY A 474 31.35 -22.78 20.06
N GLU A 475 31.16 -21.71 20.84
CA GLU A 475 29.85 -21.23 21.28
C GLU A 475 29.61 -19.81 20.76
N ARG A 476 28.35 -19.43 20.55
CA ARG A 476 27.96 -18.12 20.01
C ARG A 476 27.72 -17.10 21.12
N TYR A 477 28.22 -15.88 20.91
CA TYR A 477 28.17 -14.77 21.85
C TYR A 477 27.77 -13.46 21.17
N VAL A 478 27.27 -12.52 21.97
CA VAL A 478 27.02 -11.12 21.60
C VAL A 478 27.89 -10.20 22.46
N GLY A 479 28.44 -9.16 21.85
CA GLY A 479 29.04 -8.03 22.56
C GLY A 479 28.35 -6.71 22.19
N PHE A 480 28.50 -5.70 23.06
CA PHE A 480 27.79 -4.41 22.95
C PHE A 480 28.73 -3.20 22.81
N GLU A 481 30.02 -3.45 22.61
CA GLU A 481 31.06 -2.43 22.47
C GLU A 481 32.07 -2.90 21.42
N LYS A 482 32.61 -1.99 20.61
CA LYS A 482 33.64 -2.38 19.64
C LYS A 482 34.89 -2.91 20.37
N PRO A 483 35.41 -4.09 20.01
CA PRO A 483 36.62 -4.63 20.61
C PRO A 483 37.82 -3.70 20.42
N VAL A 484 38.50 -3.36 21.52
CA VAL A 484 39.79 -2.67 21.51
C VAL A 484 40.88 -3.71 21.78
N PRO A 485 41.87 -3.88 20.88
CA PRO A 485 42.95 -4.85 21.09
C PRO A 485 43.62 -4.70 22.45
N GLY A 486 43.71 -5.80 23.21
CA GLY A 486 44.33 -5.83 24.55
C GLY A 486 43.48 -5.27 25.69
N ALA A 487 42.26 -4.77 25.41
CA ALA A 487 41.32 -4.32 26.44
C ALA A 487 40.33 -5.44 26.81
N PRO A 488 39.81 -5.51 28.05
CA PRO A 488 38.77 -6.46 28.42
C PRO A 488 37.50 -6.26 27.57
N LEU A 489 36.99 -7.34 26.98
CA LEU A 489 35.76 -7.38 26.20
C LEU A 489 34.76 -8.30 26.89
N THR A 490 33.55 -7.80 27.15
CA THR A 490 32.49 -8.60 27.77
C THR A 490 31.59 -9.21 26.70
N LEU A 491 31.45 -10.53 26.74
CA LEU A 491 30.65 -11.33 25.83
C LEU A 491 29.52 -12.02 26.58
N TYR A 492 28.35 -12.08 25.97
CA TYR A 492 27.14 -12.70 26.51
C TYR A 492 26.75 -13.88 25.65
N ARG A 493 26.72 -15.09 26.22
CA ARG A 493 26.37 -16.31 25.46
C ARG A 493 24.94 -16.22 24.95
N VAL A 494 24.73 -16.54 23.68
CA VAL A 494 23.40 -16.61 23.07
C VAL A 494 23.26 -17.89 22.25
N ASN A 495 22.09 -18.51 22.29
CA ASN A 495 21.77 -19.62 21.39
C ASN A 495 21.43 -19.07 19.99
N ASP A 496 21.55 -19.91 18.95
CA ASP A 496 21.10 -19.55 17.60
C ASP A 496 19.63 -19.11 17.59
N GLY A 497 19.32 -18.10 16.78
CA GLY A 497 17.98 -17.51 16.71
C GLY A 497 17.58 -16.61 17.88
N ARG A 498 18.33 -16.61 19.01
CA ARG A 498 17.94 -15.84 20.21
C ARG A 498 17.97 -14.34 19.95
N LEU A 499 19.04 -13.84 19.34
CA LEU A 499 19.17 -12.41 19.04
C LEU A 499 18.08 -11.94 18.09
N GLN A 500 17.78 -12.74 17.07
CA GLN A 500 16.68 -12.51 16.12
C GLN A 500 15.33 -12.43 16.85
N ALA A 501 15.07 -13.36 17.77
CA ALA A 501 13.85 -13.36 18.57
C ALA A 501 13.72 -12.11 19.46
N GLU A 502 14.82 -11.63 20.04
CA GLU A 502 14.83 -10.39 20.82
C GLU A 502 14.50 -9.17 19.96
N PHE A 503 15.06 -9.05 18.76
CA PHE A 503 14.68 -7.98 17.82
C PHE A 503 13.23 -8.09 17.32
N ILE A 504 12.63 -9.28 17.34
CA ILE A 504 11.21 -9.45 17.03
C ILE A 504 10.32 -9.01 18.19
N ALA A 505 10.74 -9.27 19.43
CA ALA A 505 9.94 -9.03 20.63
C ALA A 505 10.07 -7.60 21.19
N ALA A 506 11.25 -6.98 21.07
CA ALA A 506 11.55 -5.69 21.66
C ALA A 506 10.96 -4.52 20.86
N GLU A 507 10.57 -3.46 21.56
CA GLU A 507 10.13 -2.19 20.97
C GLU A 507 11.30 -1.21 20.78
N SER A 508 12.47 -1.49 21.39
CA SER A 508 13.68 -0.68 21.23
C SER A 508 14.99 -1.49 21.32
N PRO A 509 16.11 -1.01 20.75
CA PRO A 509 17.40 -1.68 20.90
C PRO A 509 17.90 -1.78 22.35
N ALA A 510 17.53 -0.83 23.21
CA ALA A 510 17.89 -0.86 24.63
C ALA A 510 17.25 -2.05 25.35
N GLU A 511 16.04 -2.46 24.96
CA GLU A 511 15.37 -3.64 25.48
C GLU A 511 16.07 -4.93 25.05
N VAL A 512 16.54 -5.02 23.79
CA VAL A 512 17.34 -6.15 23.30
C VAL A 512 18.61 -6.34 24.14
N ILE A 513 19.34 -5.24 24.38
CA ILE A 513 20.57 -5.27 25.21
C ILE A 513 20.23 -5.70 26.64
N ALA A 514 19.17 -5.13 27.23
CA ALA A 514 18.75 -5.45 28.58
C ALA A 514 18.33 -6.92 28.74
N ALA A 515 17.58 -7.46 27.78
CA ALA A 515 17.13 -8.85 27.78
C ALA A 515 18.30 -9.83 27.73
N ILE A 516 19.27 -9.59 26.84
CA ILE A 516 20.47 -10.44 26.74
C ILE A 516 21.31 -10.36 28.02
N ARG A 517 21.54 -9.15 28.56
CA ARG A 517 22.31 -8.95 29.79
C ARG A 517 21.67 -9.58 31.03
N ALA A 518 20.35 -9.71 31.05
CA ALA A 518 19.61 -10.26 32.19
C ALA A 518 19.72 -11.78 32.32
N GLU A 519 19.89 -12.49 31.19
CA GLU A 519 19.77 -13.94 31.14
C GLU A 519 21.09 -14.67 30.85
N ALA A 520 22.07 -13.99 30.24
CA ALA A 520 23.33 -14.60 29.85
C ALA A 520 24.44 -14.35 30.88
N GLU A 521 25.13 -15.40 31.32
CA GLU A 521 26.36 -15.26 32.09
C GLU A 521 27.45 -14.60 31.22
N PRO A 522 28.04 -13.47 31.66
CA PRO A 522 29.06 -12.79 30.89
C PRO A 522 30.40 -13.51 31.01
N VAL A 523 31.13 -13.60 29.91
CA VAL A 523 32.55 -13.98 29.88
C VAL A 523 33.36 -12.74 29.51
N VAL A 524 34.46 -12.52 30.22
CA VAL A 524 35.41 -11.46 29.89
C VAL A 524 36.60 -12.08 29.17
N VAL A 525 36.83 -11.65 27.95
CA VAL A 525 37.94 -12.06 27.08
C VAL A 525 38.83 -10.87 26.75
N GLU A 526 39.99 -11.10 26.15
CA GLU A 526 40.83 -10.00 25.67
C GLU A 526 40.37 -9.57 24.27
N GLY A 527 40.20 -8.27 24.05
CA GLY A 527 39.84 -7.73 22.74
C GLY A 527 40.91 -8.09 21.71
N GLY A 528 40.50 -8.58 20.54
CA GLY A 528 41.41 -9.05 19.49
C GLY A 528 42.03 -10.42 19.75
N GLU A 529 41.51 -11.19 20.72
CA GLU A 529 41.92 -12.57 20.93
C GLU A 529 41.66 -13.45 19.68
N GLU A 530 42.67 -14.20 19.23
CA GLU A 530 42.62 -14.99 17.99
C GLU A 530 41.51 -16.05 17.97
N GLN A 531 40.98 -16.43 19.13
CA GLN A 531 39.88 -17.40 19.26
C GLN A 531 38.50 -16.78 18.99
N ILE A 532 38.39 -15.44 18.94
CA ILE A 532 37.14 -14.75 18.66
C ILE A 532 36.97 -14.68 17.14
N ARG A 533 35.97 -15.40 16.63
CA ARG A 533 35.58 -15.33 15.23
C ARG A 533 34.31 -14.52 15.11
N TYR A 534 34.39 -13.32 14.56
CA TYR A 534 33.18 -12.50 14.33
C TYR A 534 32.22 -13.17 13.34
N LEU A 535 30.95 -12.79 13.42
CA LEU A 535 29.88 -13.23 12.53
C LEU A 535 29.18 -12.01 11.91
N PRO A 536 28.60 -12.13 10.70
CA PRO A 536 27.73 -11.09 10.17
C PRO A 536 26.51 -10.85 11.08
N PRO A 537 26.04 -9.60 11.23
CA PRO A 537 24.95 -9.27 12.14
C PRO A 537 23.67 -10.06 11.90
N LEU A 538 23.12 -10.71 12.93
CA LEU A 538 21.89 -11.53 12.90
C LEU A 538 21.94 -12.74 11.96
N LEU A 539 23.10 -13.17 11.46
CA LEU A 539 23.16 -14.29 10.51
C LEU A 539 22.68 -15.61 11.16
N PRO A 540 21.60 -16.25 10.71
CA PRO A 540 21.18 -17.54 11.25
C PRO A 540 22.16 -18.66 10.85
N GLU A 541 22.29 -19.71 11.68
CA GLU A 541 23.09 -20.91 11.33
C GLU A 541 22.66 -21.50 9.98
N ALA A 542 21.34 -21.59 9.77
CA ALA A 542 20.77 -21.91 8.48
C ALA A 542 20.88 -20.70 7.54
N THR A 543 22.06 -20.45 6.98
CA THR A 543 22.38 -19.26 6.17
C THR A 543 21.45 -19.02 4.96
N GLY A 544 20.72 -20.03 4.47
CA GLY A 544 19.62 -19.88 3.50
C GLY A 544 18.38 -19.14 4.03
N ASN A 545 18.33 -18.86 5.33
CA ASN A 545 17.37 -17.99 6.00
C ASN A 545 17.89 -16.55 6.17
N ALA A 546 18.96 -16.19 5.45
CA ALA A 546 19.37 -14.81 5.25
C ALA A 546 19.37 -14.49 3.75
N LEU A 547 18.91 -13.29 3.40
CA LEU A 547 18.80 -12.80 2.03
C LEU A 547 19.58 -11.50 1.89
N LEU A 548 20.45 -11.44 0.88
CA LEU A 548 21.14 -10.21 0.49
C LEU A 548 20.50 -9.68 -0.78
N SER A 549 20.16 -8.40 -0.74
CA SER A 549 19.57 -7.70 -1.86
C SER A 549 19.90 -6.23 -1.81
N GLY A 550 19.56 -5.48 -2.85
CA GLY A 550 19.78 -4.05 -2.88
C GLY A 550 19.08 -3.37 -4.03
N PHE A 551 19.40 -2.11 -4.23
CA PHE A 551 18.81 -1.27 -5.25
C PHE A 551 19.87 -0.72 -6.21
N MET A 552 19.61 -0.78 -7.50
CA MET A 552 20.48 -0.20 -8.50
C MET A 552 20.19 1.28 -8.69
N ARG A 553 21.26 2.02 -8.94
CA ARG A 553 21.21 3.38 -9.49
C ARG A 553 20.42 4.32 -8.58
N THR A 554 20.72 4.28 -7.28
CA THR A 554 20.01 5.05 -6.24
C THR A 554 20.69 6.36 -5.86
N HIS A 555 21.99 6.51 -6.10
CA HIS A 555 22.74 7.71 -5.71
C HIS A 555 22.36 8.96 -6.53
N LYS A 556 22.31 10.14 -5.91
CA LYS A 556 21.93 11.42 -6.53
C LYS A 556 22.75 11.76 -7.77
N SER A 557 24.04 11.40 -7.78
CA SER A 557 24.93 11.63 -8.93
C SER A 557 24.52 10.89 -10.21
N LYS A 558 23.55 9.97 -10.15
CA LYS A 558 23.04 9.21 -11.30
C LYS A 558 21.76 9.83 -11.90
N PHE A 559 21.31 10.97 -11.40
CA PHE A 559 20.10 11.68 -11.83
C PHE A 559 20.40 13.15 -12.13
N GLU A 560 19.62 13.74 -13.05
CA GLU A 560 19.63 15.18 -13.32
C GLU A 560 18.51 15.85 -12.51
N GLY A 561 18.86 16.82 -11.67
CA GLY A 561 17.90 17.51 -10.79
C GLY A 561 17.85 16.95 -9.37
N GLU A 562 17.13 17.65 -8.49
CA GLU A 562 16.84 17.15 -7.14
C GLU A 562 15.50 16.41 -7.14
N PRO A 563 15.38 15.31 -6.38
CA PRO A 563 14.12 14.60 -6.25
C PRO A 563 13.06 15.56 -5.68
N SER A 564 11.94 15.69 -6.38
CA SER A 564 10.80 16.48 -5.93
C SER A 564 9.97 15.69 -4.93
N GLU A 565 9.59 16.30 -3.79
CA GLU A 565 8.69 15.68 -2.80
C GLU A 565 7.26 15.47 -3.31
N ASP A 566 6.96 15.96 -4.52
CA ASP A 566 5.67 15.86 -5.20
C ASP A 566 5.66 14.83 -6.35
N GLU A 567 6.80 14.22 -6.67
CA GLU A 567 6.87 13.16 -7.68
C GLU A 567 6.40 11.82 -7.11
N GLU A 568 5.63 11.08 -7.91
CA GLU A 568 5.23 9.70 -7.62
C GLU A 568 6.49 8.86 -7.36
N PHE A 569 6.52 8.09 -6.27
CA PHE A 569 7.64 7.21 -5.98
C PHE A 569 7.72 6.12 -7.05
N VAL A 570 8.74 6.20 -7.88
CA VAL A 570 9.10 5.12 -8.80
C VAL A 570 10.16 4.27 -8.13
N ALA A 571 9.84 3.00 -7.87
CA ALA A 571 10.78 2.09 -7.24
C ALA A 571 12.07 1.97 -8.09
N PRO A 572 13.26 2.10 -7.49
CA PRO A 572 14.50 1.77 -8.19
C PRO A 572 14.53 0.28 -8.53
N ASN A 573 15.37 -0.08 -9.50
CA ASN A 573 15.56 -1.48 -9.88
C ASN A 573 16.13 -2.27 -8.69
N TRP A 574 15.33 -3.17 -8.13
CA TRP A 574 15.78 -4.09 -7.09
C TRP A 574 16.58 -5.26 -7.68
N PHE A 575 17.55 -5.77 -6.93
CA PHE A 575 18.31 -6.96 -7.30
C PHE A 575 18.49 -7.93 -6.13
N PHE A 576 18.54 -9.21 -6.48
CA PHE A 576 19.01 -10.29 -5.60
C PHE A 576 20.53 -10.38 -5.70
N LYS A 577 21.22 -10.43 -4.55
CA LYS A 577 22.69 -10.58 -4.47
C LYS A 577 23.08 -12.01 -4.10
N GLY A 578 22.36 -12.62 -3.17
CA GLY A 578 22.70 -13.94 -2.65
C GLY A 578 21.96 -14.27 -1.35
N PHE A 579 22.39 -15.36 -0.71
CA PHE A 579 21.95 -15.72 0.64
C PHE A 579 23.07 -15.47 1.67
N GLY A 580 22.82 -15.74 2.95
CA GLY A 580 23.79 -15.50 4.01
C GLY A 580 25.17 -16.14 3.80
N SER A 581 25.27 -17.28 3.10
CA SER A 581 26.55 -17.93 2.80
C SER A 581 27.43 -17.20 1.78
N TRP A 582 26.96 -16.09 1.20
CA TRP A 582 27.72 -15.20 0.32
C TRP A 582 28.27 -13.96 1.05
N LEU A 583 27.96 -13.80 2.33
CA LEU A 583 28.61 -12.79 3.16
C LEU A 583 30.04 -13.22 3.49
N ARG A 584 30.94 -12.24 3.46
CA ARG A 584 32.35 -12.37 3.83
C ARG A 584 32.68 -11.27 4.83
N LEU A 585 33.39 -11.62 5.88
CA LEU A 585 33.87 -10.64 6.86
C LEU A 585 35.22 -10.07 6.42
N PRO A 586 35.69 -8.95 6.99
CA PRO A 586 37.03 -8.45 6.74
C PRO A 586 38.08 -9.55 6.98
N GLY A 587 39.01 -9.70 6.03
CA GLY A 587 40.03 -10.75 6.03
C GLY A 587 39.67 -11.96 5.16
N ASP A 588 38.39 -12.25 4.95
CA ASP A 588 37.96 -13.33 4.06
C ASP A 588 38.26 -13.00 2.58
N THR A 589 38.26 -14.04 1.74
CA THR A 589 38.37 -13.88 0.28
C THR A 589 37.00 -13.61 -0.34
N LEU A 590 36.90 -12.58 -1.19
CA LEU A 590 35.75 -12.33 -2.06
C LEU A 590 35.93 -13.10 -3.37
N VAL A 591 35.03 -14.02 -3.66
CA VAL A 591 35.07 -14.81 -4.90
C VAL A 591 34.19 -14.18 -5.98
N ALA A 592 34.78 -13.97 -7.16
CA ALA A 592 34.07 -13.59 -8.38
C ALA A 592 34.15 -14.69 -9.45
N PRO A 593 33.20 -14.79 -10.39
CA PRO A 593 33.31 -15.74 -11.50
C PRO A 593 34.61 -15.60 -12.31
N LYS A 594 35.21 -16.72 -12.71
CA LYS A 594 36.45 -16.73 -13.51
C LYS A 594 36.34 -15.94 -14.83
N GLN A 595 35.14 -15.86 -15.38
CA GLN A 595 34.84 -15.15 -16.63
C GLN A 595 34.34 -13.72 -16.41
N SER A 596 34.56 -13.17 -15.20
CA SER A 596 34.12 -11.82 -14.91
C SER A 596 34.69 -10.80 -15.89
N VAL A 597 33.83 -9.87 -16.31
CA VAL A 597 34.15 -8.92 -17.38
C VAL A 597 34.89 -7.72 -16.83
N ALA A 598 34.33 -7.11 -15.79
CA ALA A 598 34.96 -6.04 -15.04
C ALA A 598 34.26 -5.91 -13.70
N LEU A 599 35.02 -6.06 -12.62
CA LEU A 599 34.50 -5.85 -11.28
C LEU A 599 34.49 -4.37 -10.91
N ILE A 600 33.56 -4.03 -10.01
CA ILE A 600 33.46 -2.75 -9.33
C ILE A 600 33.18 -3.01 -7.87
N GLU A 601 33.83 -2.26 -7.01
CA GLU A 601 33.56 -2.18 -5.58
C GLU A 601 32.61 -1.02 -5.28
N GLU A 602 31.65 -1.25 -4.39
CA GLU A 602 30.60 -0.27 -4.07
C GLU A 602 30.48 -0.21 -2.53
N PRO A 603 31.07 0.82 -1.87
CA PRO A 603 30.94 1.03 -0.43
C PRO A 603 29.52 1.45 -0.05
N GLU A 604 28.82 0.65 0.75
CA GLU A 604 27.40 0.85 1.01
C GLU A 604 27.01 0.76 2.48
N VAL A 605 25.95 1.50 2.83
CA VAL A 605 25.15 1.22 4.02
C VAL A 605 24.24 0.04 3.72
N ALA A 606 24.28 -0.96 4.59
CA ALA A 606 23.43 -2.15 4.53
C ALA A 606 22.45 -2.13 5.72
N LEU A 607 21.14 -2.09 5.43
CA LEU A 607 20.11 -2.21 6.45
C LEU A 607 19.89 -3.67 6.82
N VAL A 608 19.68 -3.95 8.10
CA VAL A 608 19.43 -5.30 8.61
C VAL A 608 18.02 -5.38 9.18
N TYR A 609 17.21 -6.28 8.63
CA TYR A 609 15.86 -6.58 9.09
C TYR A 609 15.71 -8.05 9.46
N VAL A 610 14.84 -8.36 10.40
CA VAL A 610 14.38 -9.73 10.69
C VAL A 610 12.86 -9.78 10.64
N ASN A 611 12.29 -10.78 9.96
CA ASN A 611 10.84 -10.91 9.87
C ASN A 611 10.25 -11.66 11.07
N ASP A 612 9.17 -11.12 11.64
CA ASP A 612 8.41 -11.79 12.71
C ASP A 612 7.60 -13.01 12.19
N ASP A 613 6.91 -13.71 13.09
CA ASP A 613 6.11 -14.90 12.78
C ASP A 613 4.96 -14.64 11.78
N ALA A 614 4.50 -13.39 11.69
CA ALA A 614 3.49 -12.96 10.72
C ALA A 614 4.12 -12.44 9.41
N GLY A 615 5.45 -12.47 9.30
CA GLY A 615 6.21 -12.00 8.16
C GLY A 615 6.36 -10.48 8.11
N ASN A 616 6.11 -9.75 9.20
CA ASN A 616 6.36 -8.31 9.22
C ASN A 616 7.86 -8.05 9.46
N PRO A 617 8.49 -7.18 8.66
CA PRO A 617 9.90 -6.85 8.85
C PRO A 617 10.10 -6.01 10.12
N ARG A 618 11.08 -6.40 10.93
CA ARG A 618 11.54 -5.67 12.12
C ARG A 618 12.94 -5.14 11.86
N TYR A 619 13.10 -3.83 11.92
CA TYR A 619 14.37 -3.17 11.69
C TYR A 619 15.29 -3.41 12.89
N ALA A 620 16.47 -3.98 12.64
CA ALA A 620 17.45 -4.27 13.69
C ALA A 620 18.55 -3.20 13.78
N GLY A 621 18.82 -2.49 12.69
CA GLY A 621 19.87 -1.48 12.59
C GLY A 621 20.54 -1.50 11.22
N TYR A 622 21.71 -0.88 11.14
CA TYR A 622 22.49 -0.83 9.91
C TYR A 622 23.93 -1.30 10.12
N THR A 623 24.59 -1.66 9.03
CA THR A 623 26.00 -2.00 8.96
C THR A 623 26.60 -1.48 7.66
N PHE A 624 27.88 -1.77 7.39
CA PHE A 624 28.58 -1.33 6.19
C PHE A 624 29.03 -2.54 5.36
N GLY A 625 29.00 -2.41 4.04
CA GLY A 625 29.40 -3.48 3.14
C GLY A 625 30.10 -3.01 1.87
N ASN A 626 30.66 -3.98 1.15
CA ASN A 626 31.13 -3.83 -0.22
C ASN A 626 30.21 -4.63 -1.15
N ASP A 627 29.39 -3.94 -1.94
CA ASP A 627 28.60 -4.55 -3.01
C ASP A 627 29.49 -4.81 -4.24
N LEU A 628 30.44 -5.75 -4.09
CA LEU A 628 31.30 -6.17 -5.20
C LEU A 628 30.42 -6.79 -6.31
N CYS A 629 30.52 -6.27 -7.52
CA CYS A 629 29.74 -6.75 -8.65
C CYS A 629 30.50 -6.71 -9.99
N ASP A 630 30.08 -7.53 -10.96
CA ASP A 630 30.64 -7.57 -12.32
C ASP A 630 29.90 -6.60 -13.24
N ILE A 631 30.12 -5.30 -13.04
CA ILE A 631 29.49 -4.22 -13.81
C ILE A 631 29.72 -4.37 -15.31
N GLY A 632 30.80 -5.04 -15.73
CA GLY A 632 31.07 -5.33 -17.13
C GLY A 632 29.96 -6.14 -17.81
N LEU A 633 29.25 -7.02 -17.08
CA LEU A 633 28.08 -7.72 -17.63
C LEU A 633 26.91 -6.77 -17.90
N HIS A 634 26.63 -5.84 -16.98
CA HIS A 634 25.60 -4.82 -17.16
C HIS A 634 25.90 -3.90 -18.34
N ILE A 635 27.17 -3.48 -18.48
CA ILE A 635 27.61 -2.61 -19.59
C ILE A 635 27.47 -3.33 -20.95
N ARG A 636 27.79 -4.62 -21.01
CA ARG A 636 27.61 -5.42 -22.24
C ARG A 636 26.14 -5.58 -22.62
N ASN A 637 25.28 -5.82 -21.62
CA ASN A 637 23.86 -5.94 -21.81
C ASN A 637 23.13 -5.53 -20.52
N PRO A 638 22.38 -4.43 -20.51
CA PRO A 638 21.62 -4.00 -19.33
C PRO A 638 20.63 -5.06 -18.81
N GLY A 639 20.15 -5.96 -19.67
CA GLY A 639 19.31 -7.11 -19.28
C GLY A 639 20.03 -8.16 -18.43
N TRP A 640 21.37 -8.11 -18.33
CA TRP A 640 22.17 -8.97 -17.46
C TRP A 640 22.40 -8.40 -16.06
N ASN A 641 21.66 -7.35 -15.70
CA ASN A 641 21.71 -6.75 -14.38
C ASN A 641 21.56 -7.77 -13.22
N PRO A 642 20.66 -8.78 -13.27
CA PRO A 642 20.60 -9.78 -12.20
C PRO A 642 21.87 -10.61 -12.05
N TYR A 643 22.58 -10.88 -13.15
CA TYR A 643 23.80 -11.70 -13.12
C TYR A 643 25.02 -10.93 -12.60
N CYS A 644 25.10 -9.61 -12.85
CA CYS A 644 26.24 -8.81 -12.42
C CYS A 644 26.41 -8.78 -10.90
N LYS A 645 25.30 -8.93 -10.16
CA LYS A 645 25.26 -8.90 -8.71
C LYS A 645 25.60 -10.26 -8.06
N LEU A 646 25.70 -11.37 -8.79
CA LEU A 646 25.99 -12.70 -8.22
C LEU A 646 27.49 -12.92 -7.93
N VAL A 647 28.01 -12.21 -6.94
CA VAL A 647 29.41 -12.19 -6.47
C VAL A 647 29.38 -12.18 -4.93
N ASP A 648 30.47 -12.55 -4.24
CA ASP A 648 30.52 -12.40 -2.77
C ASP A 648 30.39 -10.93 -2.34
N THR A 649 29.87 -10.70 -1.13
CA THR A 649 29.67 -9.37 -0.53
C THR A 649 30.45 -9.29 0.78
N SER A 650 31.31 -8.28 0.92
CA SER A 650 31.94 -7.99 2.21
C SER A 650 30.94 -7.27 3.11
N ILE A 651 30.93 -7.59 4.41
CA ILE A 651 30.10 -6.91 5.40
C ILE A 651 30.85 -6.71 6.72
N ALA A 652 30.58 -5.61 7.42
CA ALA A 652 31.14 -5.39 8.74
C ALA A 652 30.44 -6.30 9.78
N PRO A 653 31.15 -6.73 10.83
CA PRO A 653 30.52 -7.49 11.93
C PRO A 653 29.73 -6.59 12.89
N TRP A 654 29.82 -5.27 12.73
CA TRP A 654 29.21 -4.28 13.62
C TRP A 654 27.80 -3.94 13.16
N LEU A 655 26.82 -4.15 14.04
CA LEU A 655 25.46 -3.64 13.90
C LEU A 655 25.32 -2.36 14.70
N PHE A 656 25.09 -1.24 14.01
CA PHE A 656 24.82 0.03 14.64
C PHE A 656 23.33 0.13 14.92
N LEU A 657 22.99 0.26 16.21
CA LEU A 657 21.61 0.29 16.68
C LEU A 657 21.10 1.73 16.58
N GLY A 658 20.41 2.04 15.48
CA GLY A 658 19.88 3.37 15.20
C GLY A 658 19.35 3.49 13.79
N GLU A 659 18.78 4.65 13.48
CA GLU A 659 18.42 5.00 12.11
C GLU A 659 19.68 5.01 11.21
N PRO A 660 19.55 4.67 9.92
CA PRO A 660 20.66 4.75 9.00
C PRO A 660 21.26 6.17 8.98
N PRO A 661 22.59 6.29 8.82
CA PRO A 661 23.27 7.57 8.91
C PRO A 661 22.93 8.45 7.72
N ALA A 662 22.66 9.73 7.99
CA ALA A 662 22.40 10.73 6.96
C ALA A 662 23.60 10.90 6.01
N THR A 663 24.82 10.87 6.54
CA THR A 663 26.06 11.02 5.74
C THR A 663 27.12 10.02 6.18
N VAL A 664 27.77 9.39 5.21
CA VAL A 664 28.85 8.43 5.41
C VAL A 664 29.96 8.74 4.43
N THR A 665 31.15 9.00 4.96
CA THR A 665 32.31 9.35 4.14
C THR A 665 33.47 8.44 4.47
N GLY A 666 34.30 8.18 3.46
CA GLY A 666 35.44 7.33 3.62
C GLY A 666 36.33 7.27 2.39
N ARG A 667 37.19 6.27 2.37
CA ARG A 667 38.14 6.00 1.29
C ARG A 667 38.15 4.54 0.92
N VAL A 668 38.29 4.28 -0.37
CA VAL A 668 38.64 2.97 -0.90
C VAL A 668 40.11 2.99 -1.32
N THR A 669 40.85 1.95 -0.96
CA THR A 669 42.20 1.65 -1.42
C THR A 669 42.19 0.28 -2.06
N ILE A 670 42.72 0.17 -3.28
CA ILE A 670 42.95 -1.12 -3.94
C ILE A 670 44.45 -1.34 -4.03
N GLU A 671 44.93 -2.44 -3.46
CA GLU A 671 46.32 -2.85 -3.49
C GLU A 671 46.52 -4.00 -4.47
N ARG A 672 47.60 -3.94 -5.26
CA ARG A 672 48.06 -5.02 -6.13
C ARG A 672 49.47 -5.40 -5.72
N ASP A 673 49.70 -6.69 -5.51
CA ASP A 673 51.01 -7.22 -5.08
C ASP A 673 51.58 -6.51 -3.82
N GLY A 674 50.69 -6.11 -2.90
CA GLY A 674 51.05 -5.43 -1.65
C GLY A 674 51.39 -3.94 -1.78
N ALA A 675 51.15 -3.32 -2.94
CA ALA A 675 51.33 -1.88 -3.15
C ALA A 675 50.01 -1.20 -3.55
N PRO A 676 49.72 0.03 -3.09
CA PRO A 676 48.55 0.79 -3.53
C PRO A 676 48.55 0.99 -5.05
N ALA A 677 47.53 0.46 -5.72
CA ALA A 677 47.34 0.54 -7.16
C ALA A 677 46.28 1.59 -7.55
N TRP A 678 45.30 1.83 -6.67
CA TRP A 678 44.30 2.88 -6.81
C TRP A 678 43.77 3.31 -5.44
N GLU A 679 43.38 4.58 -5.31
CA GLU A 679 42.68 5.11 -4.15
C GLU A 679 41.65 6.15 -4.56
N GLY A 680 40.53 6.20 -3.87
CA GLY A 680 39.50 7.22 -4.10
C GLY A 680 38.59 7.42 -2.88
N PRO A 681 38.02 8.63 -2.71
CA PRO A 681 36.99 8.85 -1.71
C PRO A 681 35.66 8.21 -2.15
N PHE A 682 34.79 7.96 -1.20
CA PHE A 682 33.38 7.64 -1.46
C PHE A 682 32.47 8.44 -0.52
N ASP A 683 31.23 8.62 -0.96
CA ASP A 683 30.14 9.21 -0.19
C ASP A 683 28.90 8.32 -0.31
N CYS A 684 28.29 8.00 0.84
CA CYS A 684 27.03 7.28 0.90
C CYS A 684 26.23 7.72 2.15
N GLY A 685 25.12 7.04 2.46
CA GLY A 685 24.16 7.48 3.49
C GLY A 685 22.92 8.13 2.88
N GLU A 686 21.94 8.45 3.72
CA GLU A 686 20.61 8.86 3.23
C GLU A 686 20.64 10.11 2.35
N ASP A 687 21.45 11.11 2.72
CA ASP A 687 21.56 12.38 1.99
C ASP A 687 22.21 12.22 0.62
N ALA A 688 22.93 11.11 0.40
CA ALA A 688 23.57 10.79 -0.87
C ALA A 688 22.59 10.13 -1.86
N LEU A 689 21.45 9.61 -1.39
CA LEU A 689 20.48 8.86 -2.20
C LEU A 689 19.43 9.78 -2.83
N TYR A 690 19.09 9.50 -4.09
CA TYR A 690 17.99 10.15 -4.81
C TYR A 690 16.63 9.68 -4.28
N PHE A 691 16.52 8.39 -3.97
CA PHE A 691 15.29 7.79 -3.44
C PHE A 691 15.30 7.82 -1.92
N ARG A 692 14.13 8.06 -1.34
CA ARG A 692 13.92 7.97 0.12
C ARG A 692 14.07 6.52 0.57
N VAL A 693 14.98 6.25 1.50
CA VAL A 693 15.28 4.90 2.03
C VAL A 693 14.01 4.17 2.46
N ARG A 694 13.18 4.82 3.28
CA ARG A 694 11.93 4.25 3.75
C ARG A 694 10.97 3.86 2.62
N ALA A 695 10.89 4.66 1.55
CA ALA A 695 10.02 4.34 0.42
C ALA A 695 10.54 3.12 -0.38
N MET A 696 11.87 3.00 -0.54
CA MET A 696 12.49 1.82 -1.16
C MET A 696 12.21 0.56 -0.35
N VAL A 697 12.40 0.62 0.97
CA VAL A 697 12.19 -0.51 1.87
C VAL A 697 10.71 -0.87 2.00
N ASP A 698 9.81 0.10 2.15
CA ASP A 698 8.37 -0.12 2.23
C ASP A 698 7.87 -0.80 0.96
N ASN A 699 8.29 -0.32 -0.23
CA ASN A 699 7.95 -0.97 -1.49
C ASN A 699 8.54 -2.38 -1.60
N LEU A 700 9.77 -2.59 -1.12
CA LEU A 700 10.41 -3.91 -1.14
C LEU A 700 9.63 -4.92 -0.29
N PHE A 701 9.13 -4.52 0.87
CA PHE A 701 8.34 -5.42 1.72
C PHE A 701 6.87 -5.54 1.31
N GLU A 702 6.42 -4.92 0.21
CA GLU A 702 5.14 -5.27 -0.41
C GLU A 702 5.18 -6.69 -1.02
N TYR A 703 6.37 -7.20 -1.37
CA TYR A 703 6.56 -8.49 -2.00
C TYR A 703 6.62 -9.63 -0.95
N PRO A 704 5.63 -10.57 -0.92
CA PRO A 704 5.57 -11.60 0.12
C PRO A 704 6.78 -12.54 0.19
N ALA A 705 7.51 -12.70 -0.92
CA ALA A 705 8.71 -13.54 -0.98
C ALA A 705 9.82 -13.07 -0.01
N LEU A 706 9.85 -11.77 0.30
CA LEU A 706 10.83 -11.13 1.18
C LEU A 706 10.35 -11.09 2.64
N ARG A 707 9.11 -11.55 2.88
CA ARG A 707 8.40 -11.54 4.16
C ARG A 707 8.26 -12.93 4.78
N ARG A 708 9.09 -13.89 4.37
CA ARG A 708 9.11 -15.22 5.01
C ARG A 708 9.44 -15.06 6.51
N PRO A 709 8.65 -15.65 7.42
CA PRO A 709 8.94 -15.59 8.86
C PRO A 709 10.37 -16.03 9.20
N GLY A 710 11.03 -15.30 10.09
CA GLY A 710 12.41 -15.54 10.49
C GLY A 710 13.48 -15.25 9.44
N LEU A 711 13.12 -14.78 8.24
CA LEU A 711 14.09 -14.37 7.23
C LEU A 711 14.80 -13.08 7.67
N VAL A 712 16.13 -13.12 7.66
CA VAL A 712 16.98 -11.94 7.86
C VAL A 712 17.28 -11.30 6.50
N ASN A 713 16.98 -10.02 6.33
CA ASN A 713 17.21 -9.29 5.09
C ASN A 713 18.34 -8.27 5.29
N TYR A 714 19.38 -8.38 4.47
CA TYR A 714 20.42 -7.37 4.30
C TYR A 714 20.12 -6.58 3.03
N ILE A 715 19.89 -5.27 3.17
CA ILE A 715 19.45 -4.40 2.08
C ILE A 715 20.50 -3.32 1.83
N LEU A 716 21.19 -3.44 0.70
CA LEU A 716 22.24 -2.56 0.18
C LEU A 716 21.62 -1.33 -0.51
N LEU A 717 21.99 -0.12 -0.06
CA LEU A 717 21.32 1.13 -0.44
C LEU A 717 21.92 1.88 -1.65
N GLY A 718 23.20 1.66 -1.97
CA GLY A 718 23.90 2.29 -3.08
C GLY A 718 25.07 3.21 -2.69
N ALA A 719 26.02 3.33 -3.61
CA ALA A 719 27.21 4.20 -3.54
C ALA A 719 27.31 5.17 -4.73
N ASP A 720 28.17 6.18 -4.63
CA ASP A 720 28.34 7.23 -5.63
C ASP A 720 29.23 6.83 -6.82
N ARG A 721 30.46 6.44 -6.52
CA ARG A 721 31.55 6.17 -7.46
C ARG A 721 32.49 5.11 -6.89
N ALA A 722 33.34 4.62 -7.78
CA ALA A 722 34.19 3.46 -7.57
C ALA A 722 35.34 3.49 -8.58
N SER A 723 36.36 2.68 -8.35
CA SER A 723 37.60 2.58 -9.14
C SER A 723 37.34 2.40 -10.64
N TYR A 724 36.31 1.64 -11.01
CA TYR A 724 35.94 1.42 -12.41
C TYR A 724 35.67 2.73 -13.17
N HIS A 725 35.06 3.72 -12.52
CA HIS A 725 34.70 5.01 -13.11
C HIS A 725 35.93 5.86 -13.43
N ASP A 726 37.05 5.64 -12.73
CA ASP A 726 38.35 6.27 -13.00
C ASP A 726 39.16 5.48 -14.04
N GLY A 727 38.58 4.43 -14.62
CA GLY A 727 39.24 3.55 -15.59
C GLY A 727 40.10 2.46 -14.96
N PHE A 728 40.13 2.33 -13.64
CA PHE A 728 40.83 1.24 -12.96
C PHE A 728 40.12 -0.10 -13.18
N ARG A 729 40.87 -1.20 -13.13
CA ARG A 729 40.34 -2.55 -13.30
C ARG A 729 40.90 -3.44 -12.20
N ILE A 730 40.01 -3.88 -11.32
CA ILE A 730 40.29 -4.90 -10.32
C ILE A 730 40.72 -6.18 -11.05
N ALA A 731 41.84 -6.74 -10.60
CA ALA A 731 42.40 -7.99 -11.09
C ALA A 731 42.34 -9.07 -10.01
N ASP A 732 42.55 -10.31 -10.44
CA ASP A 732 42.74 -11.44 -9.54
C ASP A 732 43.90 -11.18 -8.57
N GLY A 733 43.66 -11.42 -7.27
CA GLY A 733 44.64 -11.21 -6.20
C GLY A 733 44.66 -9.80 -5.61
N ASP A 734 43.96 -8.82 -6.20
CA ASP A 734 43.87 -7.47 -5.65
C ASP A 734 43.19 -7.48 -4.27
N ARG A 735 43.64 -6.60 -3.38
CA ARG A 735 43.01 -6.36 -2.07
C ARG A 735 42.23 -5.06 -2.11
N ILE A 736 40.95 -5.12 -1.78
CA ILE A 736 40.09 -3.94 -1.67
C ILE A 736 39.92 -3.63 -0.19
N THR A 737 40.26 -2.41 0.20
CA THR A 737 40.06 -1.88 1.53
C THR A 737 39.09 -0.70 1.48
N ILE A 738 37.97 -0.79 2.18
CA ILE A 738 37.01 0.28 2.39
C ILE A 738 37.15 0.77 3.83
N ASP A 739 37.65 1.99 3.98
CA ASP A 739 37.79 2.71 5.24
C ASP A 739 36.61 3.69 5.40
N VAL A 740 35.61 3.30 6.20
CA VAL A 740 34.44 4.13 6.56
C VAL A 740 34.81 5.02 7.73
N GLN A 741 35.54 6.09 7.41
CA GLN A 741 36.15 6.99 8.39
C GLN A 741 35.14 7.63 9.35
N SER A 742 33.93 7.94 8.88
CA SER A 742 32.89 8.54 9.72
C SER A 742 32.39 7.62 10.85
N HIS A 743 32.66 6.32 10.78
CA HIS A 743 32.16 5.33 11.75
C HIS A 743 33.26 4.45 12.34
N ASP A 744 34.53 4.69 12.02
CA ASP A 744 35.67 3.86 12.45
C ASP A 744 35.45 2.37 12.10
N VAL A 745 35.15 2.11 10.82
CA VAL A 745 34.94 0.75 10.28
C VAL A 745 35.82 0.55 9.07
N VAL A 746 36.60 -0.55 9.08
CA VAL A 746 37.44 -0.94 7.94
C VAL A 746 37.02 -2.32 7.46
N LEU A 747 36.75 -2.44 6.16
CA LEU A 747 36.55 -3.70 5.46
C LEU A 747 37.76 -3.93 4.57
N SER A 748 38.47 -5.04 4.68
CA SER A 748 39.60 -5.34 3.79
C SER A 748 39.58 -6.79 3.37
N ASN A 749 39.50 -7.03 2.06
CA ASN A 749 39.34 -8.37 1.50
C ASN A 749 40.16 -8.54 0.23
N GLN A 750 40.71 -9.73 0.04
CA GLN A 750 41.32 -10.11 -1.23
C GLN A 750 40.24 -10.61 -2.20
N VAL A 751 40.34 -10.25 -3.47
CA VAL A 751 39.45 -10.72 -4.54
C VAL A 751 40.14 -11.84 -5.32
N VAL A 752 39.41 -12.94 -5.56
CA VAL A 752 39.88 -14.07 -6.37
C VAL A 752 38.87 -14.42 -7.46
N PHE A 753 39.38 -14.71 -8.66
CA PHE A 753 38.60 -15.03 -9.85
C PHE A 753 38.50 -16.55 -10.04
N GLY A 754 37.28 -17.07 -9.95
CA GLY A 754 36.97 -18.48 -9.97
C GLY A 754 36.83 -19.03 -8.55
N LEU A 755 36.02 -20.09 -8.42
CA LEU A 755 35.97 -20.84 -7.17
C LEU A 755 37.39 -21.36 -6.88
N PRO A 756 37.90 -21.24 -5.64
CA PRO A 756 39.08 -22.00 -5.24
C PRO A 756 38.84 -23.46 -5.62
N ASP A 757 39.81 -24.12 -6.25
CA ASP A 757 39.71 -25.57 -6.48
C ASP A 757 39.28 -26.20 -5.17
N ALA A 758 38.17 -26.96 -5.19
CA ALA A 758 37.66 -27.59 -4.00
C ALA A 758 38.82 -28.36 -3.35
N ALA A 759 39.23 -27.94 -2.15
CA ALA A 759 40.27 -28.62 -1.41
C ALA A 759 39.86 -30.09 -1.31
N SER A 760 40.68 -30.95 -1.93
CA SER A 760 40.55 -32.41 -1.97
C SER A 760 40.55 -33.02 -0.57
#